data_AF-A0A2P6TTL3-F1
#
_entry.id   AF-A0A2P6TTL3-F1
#
_cell.length_a   1.000
_cell.length_b   1.000
_cell.length_c   1.000
_cell.angle_alpha   90.00
_cell.angle_beta   90.00
_cell.angle_gamma   90.00
#
_symmetry.space_group_name_H-M   'P 1'
#
loop_
_entity.id
_entity.type
_entity.pdbx_description
1 polymer ?
#
loop_
_entity_poly.entity_id
_entity_poly.type
_entity_poly.pdbx_seq_one_letter_code
_entity_poly.pdbx_strand_id
1 'polypeptide(L)'
;MARCALAVACLCALAVVCSSAQTTSAWKLLWNDEFSGKELNRAKWEPQIGNGCQFDIPGWGNNEKQWYTDVPKNLRIENGKLVLQALYDAAAKKPFTSARVRTYGKFAVGPGQPYKTVRIEARMKVPRGMGIWPAFWLLPSDGANMGCSGCGRHGSWAASGEIDIMELANDMKSLQGTLHFGGEWPANTYTTAYYELPGGASFADDWHTFRLDWTKKQMRWYVDGKLFSTKYSGNGTRNGWFTLGSSPAGDPATAAPLAGDGPFDQRYYIILNLALASEGTQFTTNHNNGVPVTEEQLRLALQAAAGQAARMEVDWLQEALAQLQALGLKVANLEARLQAGETPTAPSTVSSGGLDFLDRHRHLHLPGQAHERPTNTNGSAADRLRHPQGRPPAGDSAAAASAAVQLRPPEAEVPMSATRMVMAQIVSLGDSLGLDICNGGTVLSWIDICAGLAAKTFARGPCVTASVDAVHFLRPCHVGSVVIIAAMVNRTFRSSMEVGVRVEEEDPRTGARHHCCSAYLTFVALSRKDPAGGPPTRLALPKAARRRDARLAAREHLRCSLEQVALQGTELRLRPITHLSGQPTLPPALRVAPGREGRKQLIPPSLTCAHTTHMVLPQHANSIGITFGGQVMRWMEQCAFIAASRVARGGFLLTAAMDSISFLNPTRVGDTVYVEGQVTAIFGSSVEVMISLWGETPDVGVMFHCGDAYATVVSVNPQKKPVDIPFELAPESQTEQLRLRLAVQKRSERLAIREKMRQRKKIRMSLDGLPRSDSSDSSDGEKEAMRQAHLASPSSASEELQRLHSLSP
;
A
#
# COMPACT_ATOMS: atom_id res chain seq x y z
N MET A 1 -79.69 40.35 39.19
CA MET A 1 -79.56 41.36 38.11
C MET A 1 -78.20 42.02 38.29
N ALA A 2 -77.32 42.21 37.31
CA ALA A 2 -77.34 41.88 35.87
C ALA A 2 -75.90 41.53 35.37
N ARG A 3 -75.69 41.52 34.05
CA ARG A 3 -74.47 41.02 33.33
C ARG A 3 -73.32 42.05 33.22
N CYS A 4 -72.23 41.60 32.57
CA CYS A 4 -71.08 42.32 31.96
C CYS A 4 -69.88 42.56 32.91
N ALA A 5 -68.70 41.95 32.69
CA ALA A 5 -67.65 42.20 31.66
C ALA A 5 -66.46 42.95 32.32
N LEU A 6 -65.18 42.78 31.98
CA LEU A 6 -64.46 41.99 30.95
C LEU A 6 -63.10 41.52 31.51
N ALA A 7 -62.39 40.62 30.82
CA ALA A 7 -61.28 39.81 31.36
C ALA A 7 -59.92 40.52 31.62
N VAL A 8 -59.22 40.10 32.67
CA VAL A 8 -57.76 40.19 32.86
C VAL A 8 -57.24 38.88 33.50
N ALA A 9 -56.04 38.45 33.12
CA ALA A 9 -55.24 37.34 33.68
C ALA A 9 -55.76 35.89 33.50
N CYS A 10 -55.48 35.30 32.33
CA CYS A 10 -55.28 33.85 32.21
C CYS A 10 -53.79 33.50 32.38
N LEU A 11 -53.45 32.59 33.29
CA LEU A 11 -52.10 32.04 33.45
C LEU A 11 -52.13 30.51 33.50
N CYS A 12 -51.11 29.90 32.89
CA CYS A 12 -50.67 28.52 33.12
C CYS A 12 -51.61 27.36 32.75
N ALA A 13 -52.06 27.35 31.49
CA ALA A 13 -52.37 26.09 30.78
C ALA A 13 -51.94 26.18 29.31
N LEU A 14 -50.64 26.04 29.04
CA LEU A 14 -50.15 25.74 27.69
C LEU A 14 -49.44 24.39 27.71
N ALA A 15 -49.91 23.48 26.86
CA ALA A 15 -49.19 22.27 26.53
C ALA A 15 -47.80 22.64 25.99
N VAL A 16 -46.77 21.89 26.41
CA VAL A 16 -45.51 21.84 25.67
C VAL A 16 -45.80 21.10 24.38
N VAL A 17 -46.31 21.84 23.38
CA VAL A 17 -46.14 21.47 21.99
C VAL A 17 -44.64 21.50 21.75
N CYS A 18 -44.02 20.34 21.90
CA CYS A 18 -42.66 20.12 21.48
C CYS A 18 -42.69 20.20 19.95
N SER A 19 -42.62 21.44 19.43
CA SER A 19 -42.30 21.71 18.05
C SER A 19 -40.94 21.09 17.82
N SER A 20 -40.94 19.83 17.37
CA SER A 20 -39.80 19.22 16.72
C SER A 20 -39.36 20.22 15.66
N ALA A 21 -38.25 20.91 15.92
CA ALA A 21 -37.62 21.72 14.92
C ALA A 21 -37.22 20.75 13.83
N GLN A 22 -38.05 20.65 12.79
CA GLN A 22 -37.70 19.99 11.56
C GLN A 22 -36.50 20.75 11.02
N THR A 23 -35.32 20.27 11.38
CA THR A 23 -34.07 20.61 10.73
C THR A 23 -34.27 20.23 9.28
N THR A 24 -34.68 21.22 8.48
CA THR A 24 -34.84 21.08 7.05
C THR A 24 -33.48 20.72 6.50
N SER A 25 -33.30 19.41 6.26
CA SER A 25 -32.09 18.85 5.69
C SER A 25 -31.73 19.68 4.46
N ALA A 26 -30.50 20.22 4.44
CA ALA A 26 -29.95 20.91 3.27
C ALA A 26 -29.81 19.98 2.04
N TRP A 27 -30.19 18.71 2.18
CA TRP A 27 -30.20 17.67 1.15
C TRP A 27 -31.63 17.27 0.80
N LYS A 28 -31.95 17.33 -0.49
CA LYS A 28 -33.15 16.72 -1.08
C LYS A 28 -32.91 15.22 -1.26
N LEU A 29 -33.77 14.38 -0.68
CA LEU A 29 -33.74 12.94 -0.93
C LEU A 29 -34.08 12.66 -2.41
N LEU A 30 -33.25 11.87 -3.09
CA LEU A 30 -33.43 11.51 -4.50
C LEU A 30 -33.94 10.08 -4.68
N TRP A 31 -33.46 9.16 -3.84
CA TRP A 31 -33.75 7.74 -3.86
C TRP A 31 -33.29 7.13 -2.53
N ASN A 32 -33.99 6.10 -2.05
CA ASN A 32 -33.61 5.29 -0.89
C ASN A 32 -34.22 3.89 -0.99
N ASP A 33 -33.76 2.95 -0.16
CA ASP A 33 -34.44 1.67 0.04
C ASP A 33 -34.18 1.12 1.46
N GLU A 34 -35.20 1.21 2.32
CA GLU A 34 -35.11 0.71 3.72
C GLU A 34 -35.42 -0.79 3.84
N PHE A 35 -35.47 -1.52 2.72
CA PHE A 35 -35.68 -2.97 2.67
C PHE A 35 -36.88 -3.49 3.50
N SER A 36 -37.96 -2.72 3.54
CA SER A 36 -39.17 -3.00 4.36
C SER A 36 -40.15 -4.00 3.72
N GLY A 37 -39.87 -4.47 2.50
CA GLY A 37 -40.67 -5.50 1.81
C GLY A 37 -40.37 -6.92 2.29
N LYS A 38 -41.11 -7.91 1.77
CA LYS A 38 -40.81 -9.35 1.99
C LYS A 38 -39.75 -9.90 1.04
N GLU A 39 -39.55 -9.24 -0.11
CA GLU A 39 -38.67 -9.66 -1.19
C GLU A 39 -37.91 -8.45 -1.76
N LEU A 40 -36.80 -8.71 -2.46
CA LEU A 40 -36.01 -7.66 -3.10
C LEU A 40 -36.85 -6.91 -4.13
N ASN A 41 -36.97 -5.59 -3.98
CA ASN A 41 -37.70 -4.75 -4.93
C ASN A 41 -37.00 -4.73 -6.30
N ARG A 42 -37.48 -5.56 -7.24
CA ARG A 42 -36.90 -5.71 -8.59
C ARG A 42 -37.03 -4.45 -9.47
N ALA A 43 -37.90 -3.51 -9.11
CA ALA A 43 -37.97 -2.20 -9.77
C ALA A 43 -36.84 -1.25 -9.32
N LYS A 44 -36.21 -1.53 -8.17
CA LYS A 44 -35.03 -0.80 -7.67
C LYS A 44 -33.71 -1.55 -7.95
N TRP A 45 -33.71 -2.86 -7.81
CA TRP A 45 -32.51 -3.70 -7.81
C TRP A 45 -32.57 -4.86 -8.81
N GLU A 46 -31.41 -5.20 -9.37
CA GLU A 46 -31.19 -6.35 -10.24
C GLU A 46 -30.10 -7.24 -9.64
N PRO A 47 -30.43 -8.48 -9.24
CA PRO A 47 -29.41 -9.47 -8.95
C PRO A 47 -28.61 -9.83 -10.20
N GLN A 48 -27.29 -9.85 -10.09
CA GLN A 48 -26.41 -10.32 -11.14
C GLN A 48 -26.09 -11.80 -10.87
N ILE A 49 -26.48 -12.67 -11.80
CA ILE A 49 -26.29 -14.12 -11.72
C ILE A 49 -25.01 -14.52 -12.47
N GLY A 50 -24.27 -15.53 -12.00
CA GLY A 50 -23.12 -16.09 -12.70
C GLY A 50 -21.77 -15.79 -12.08
N ASN A 51 -20.71 -15.99 -12.87
CA ASN A 51 -19.33 -15.58 -12.57
C ASN A 51 -18.78 -14.56 -13.59
N GLY A 52 -19.64 -14.02 -14.47
CA GLY A 52 -19.29 -12.93 -15.37
C GLY A 52 -18.89 -13.25 -16.80
N CYS A 53 -18.87 -14.53 -17.22
CA CYS A 53 -18.66 -14.87 -18.63
C CYS A 53 -19.65 -14.16 -19.58
N GLN A 54 -20.88 -13.87 -19.14
CA GLN A 54 -21.88 -13.14 -19.95
C GLN A 54 -21.56 -11.65 -20.20
N PHE A 55 -20.54 -11.11 -19.54
CA PHE A 55 -20.04 -9.73 -19.71
C PHE A 55 -18.57 -9.71 -20.17
N ASP A 56 -18.05 -10.86 -20.63
CA ASP A 56 -16.64 -11.09 -21.01
C ASP A 56 -15.62 -10.84 -19.88
N ILE A 57 -16.06 -10.97 -18.62
CA ILE A 57 -15.24 -10.82 -17.41
C ILE A 57 -15.42 -12.04 -16.49
N PRO A 58 -14.85 -13.21 -16.83
CA PRO A 58 -14.91 -14.41 -16.01
C PRO A 58 -14.21 -14.22 -14.65
N GLY A 59 -14.81 -14.75 -13.58
CA GLY A 59 -14.35 -14.48 -12.20
C GLY A 59 -14.47 -13.00 -11.82
N TRP A 60 -15.43 -12.31 -12.43
CA TRP A 60 -15.72 -10.85 -12.39
C TRP A 60 -14.52 -9.86 -12.38
N GLY A 61 -13.40 -10.28 -12.98
CA GLY A 61 -12.23 -9.42 -13.27
C GLY A 61 -11.04 -9.59 -12.32
N ASN A 62 -11.25 -10.24 -11.18
CA ASN A 62 -10.29 -10.35 -10.08
C ASN A 62 -10.01 -11.80 -9.62
N ASN A 63 -10.56 -12.79 -10.34
CA ASN A 63 -10.55 -14.23 -10.03
C ASN A 63 -11.34 -14.62 -8.76
N GLU A 64 -12.52 -14.00 -8.58
CA GLU A 64 -13.55 -14.42 -7.61
C GLU A 64 -13.95 -15.90 -7.76
N LYS A 65 -14.23 -16.58 -6.62
CA LYS A 65 -14.46 -18.03 -6.57
C LYS A 65 -15.94 -18.46 -6.61
N GLN A 66 -16.83 -17.58 -6.17
CA GLN A 66 -18.26 -17.81 -6.08
C GLN A 66 -18.97 -17.82 -7.45
N TRP A 67 -20.09 -18.55 -7.50
CA TRP A 67 -21.15 -18.30 -8.46
C TRP A 67 -22.25 -17.46 -7.81
N TYR A 68 -22.56 -16.30 -8.38
CA TYR A 68 -23.60 -15.43 -7.87
C TYR A 68 -24.99 -15.92 -8.26
N THR A 69 -25.93 -15.79 -7.33
CA THR A 69 -27.31 -16.31 -7.43
C THR A 69 -28.30 -15.38 -6.75
N ASP A 70 -29.59 -15.48 -7.09
CA ASP A 70 -30.69 -14.80 -6.41
C ASP A 70 -31.64 -15.76 -5.67
N VAL A 71 -31.17 -16.96 -5.34
CA VAL A 71 -31.89 -17.90 -4.48
C VAL A 71 -31.95 -17.37 -3.04
N PRO A 72 -33.04 -17.61 -2.28
CA PRO A 72 -33.23 -17.06 -0.92
C PRO A 72 -32.09 -17.35 0.07
N LYS A 73 -31.38 -18.47 -0.10
CA LYS A 73 -30.22 -18.83 0.74
C LYS A 73 -29.03 -17.87 0.58
N ASN A 74 -28.89 -17.22 -0.58
CA ASN A 74 -27.80 -16.28 -0.87
C ASN A 74 -28.28 -14.82 -0.90
N LEU A 75 -29.51 -14.56 -1.34
CA LEU A 75 -30.09 -13.22 -1.44
C LEU A 75 -31.52 -13.23 -0.89
N ARG A 76 -31.79 -12.44 0.16
CA ARG A 76 -33.13 -12.28 0.71
C ARG A 76 -33.33 -10.93 1.41
N ILE A 77 -34.59 -10.58 1.65
CA ILE A 77 -34.94 -9.55 2.63
C ILE A 77 -35.29 -10.25 3.94
N GLU A 78 -34.68 -9.84 5.03
CA GLU A 78 -34.86 -10.45 6.35
C GLU A 78 -34.82 -9.35 7.41
N ASN A 79 -35.84 -9.29 8.28
CA ASN A 79 -35.88 -8.35 9.41
C ASN A 79 -35.58 -6.88 9.02
N GLY A 80 -36.17 -6.43 7.90
CA GLY A 80 -36.01 -5.07 7.36
C GLY A 80 -34.65 -4.78 6.73
N LYS A 81 -33.91 -5.82 6.29
CA LYS A 81 -32.54 -5.70 5.76
C LYS A 81 -32.38 -6.54 4.50
N LEU A 82 -31.59 -6.06 3.55
CA LEU A 82 -31.04 -6.91 2.49
C LEU A 82 -29.91 -7.77 3.07
N VAL A 83 -30.05 -9.09 2.98
CA VAL A 83 -29.02 -10.06 3.35
C VAL A 83 -28.40 -10.63 2.09
N LEU A 84 -27.08 -10.42 1.95
CA LEU A 84 -26.23 -11.08 0.96
C LEU A 84 -25.34 -12.08 1.72
N GLN A 85 -25.55 -13.37 1.49
CA GLN A 85 -24.92 -14.45 2.24
C GLN A 85 -24.08 -15.34 1.32
N ALA A 86 -22.84 -15.59 1.72
CA ALA A 86 -21.96 -16.55 1.08
C ALA A 86 -22.14 -17.94 1.71
N LEU A 87 -22.09 -18.98 0.89
CA LEU A 87 -22.30 -20.36 1.31
C LEU A 87 -21.33 -21.31 0.59
N TYR A 88 -21.03 -22.43 1.24
CA TYR A 88 -20.37 -23.57 0.63
C TYR A 88 -21.31 -24.79 0.59
N ASP A 89 -21.47 -25.40 -0.57
CA ASP A 89 -22.36 -26.52 -0.85
C ASP A 89 -21.61 -27.58 -1.66
N ALA A 90 -21.14 -28.64 -0.98
CA ALA A 90 -20.33 -29.69 -1.59
C ALA A 90 -21.05 -30.48 -2.70
N ALA A 91 -22.38 -30.47 -2.72
CA ALA A 91 -23.19 -31.16 -3.73
C ALA A 91 -23.47 -30.28 -4.97
N ALA A 92 -23.23 -28.97 -4.88
CA ALA A 92 -23.48 -28.05 -5.99
C ALA A 92 -22.38 -28.12 -7.06
N LYS A 93 -22.77 -28.06 -8.35
CA LYS A 93 -21.83 -27.96 -9.50
C LYS A 93 -20.87 -26.77 -9.42
N LYS A 94 -21.21 -25.75 -8.63
CA LYS A 94 -20.34 -24.65 -8.24
C LYS A 94 -20.45 -24.49 -6.72
N PRO A 95 -19.47 -24.99 -5.96
CA PRO A 95 -19.67 -25.23 -4.53
C PRO A 95 -19.65 -23.95 -3.70
N PHE A 96 -19.02 -22.89 -4.17
CA PHE A 96 -19.09 -21.56 -3.56
C PHE A 96 -20.22 -20.74 -4.21
N THR A 97 -21.18 -20.26 -3.42
CA THR A 97 -22.24 -19.35 -3.90
C THR A 97 -22.34 -18.09 -3.04
N SER A 98 -22.82 -17.00 -3.65
CA SER A 98 -23.04 -15.71 -2.98
C SER A 98 -24.10 -14.87 -3.73
N ALA A 99 -24.27 -13.59 -3.36
CA ALA A 99 -25.17 -12.64 -3.99
C ALA A 99 -24.51 -11.29 -4.34
N ARG A 100 -24.89 -10.73 -5.49
CA ARG A 100 -24.52 -9.39 -5.99
C ARG A 100 -25.77 -8.74 -6.58
N VAL A 101 -26.03 -7.48 -6.23
CA VAL A 101 -27.14 -6.68 -6.78
C VAL A 101 -26.65 -5.34 -7.30
N ARG A 102 -27.36 -4.78 -8.29
CA ARG A 102 -27.10 -3.44 -8.83
C ARG A 102 -28.36 -2.64 -9.10
N THR A 103 -28.26 -1.32 -9.18
CA THR A 103 -29.36 -0.41 -9.59
C THR A 103 -29.33 -0.05 -11.08
N TYR A 104 -28.52 -0.72 -11.91
CA TYR A 104 -28.38 -0.42 -13.34
C TYR A 104 -29.73 -0.43 -14.08
N GLY A 105 -29.92 0.55 -14.98
CA GLY A 105 -31.18 0.78 -15.68
C GLY A 105 -32.37 1.23 -14.83
N LYS A 106 -32.20 1.37 -13.49
CA LYS A 106 -33.27 1.68 -12.53
C LYS A 106 -33.00 2.98 -11.77
N PHE A 107 -31.79 3.13 -11.23
CA PHE A 107 -31.32 4.35 -10.59
C PHE A 107 -29.82 4.54 -10.80
N ALA A 108 -29.43 5.75 -11.20
CA ALA A 108 -28.05 6.19 -11.29
C ALA A 108 -27.96 7.70 -10.99
N VAL A 109 -26.89 8.12 -10.33
CA VAL A 109 -26.72 9.49 -9.82
C VAL A 109 -25.29 9.99 -10.03
N GLY A 110 -25.10 11.30 -10.16
CA GLY A 110 -23.79 11.93 -10.29
C GLY A 110 -23.88 13.45 -10.32
N PRO A 111 -22.77 14.18 -10.07
CA PRO A 111 -22.77 15.62 -9.93
C PRO A 111 -22.88 16.30 -11.30
N GLY A 112 -23.87 17.16 -11.46
CA GLY A 112 -24.23 17.79 -12.73
C GLY A 112 -25.36 18.79 -12.57
N GLN A 113 -26.06 19.10 -13.67
CA GLN A 113 -27.35 19.78 -13.56
C GLN A 113 -28.43 18.72 -13.31
N PRO A 114 -29.32 18.86 -12.30
CA PRO A 114 -29.43 19.99 -11.37
C PRO A 114 -28.61 19.85 -10.06
N TYR A 115 -28.04 18.68 -9.78
CA TYR A 115 -27.39 18.39 -8.48
C TYR A 115 -25.87 18.65 -8.50
N LYS A 116 -25.44 19.83 -8.02
CA LYS A 116 -24.01 20.18 -7.89
C LYS A 116 -23.22 19.23 -6.99
N THR A 117 -23.90 18.70 -5.96
CA THR A 117 -23.37 17.76 -4.98
C THR A 117 -24.37 16.63 -4.78
N VAL A 118 -23.86 15.42 -4.66
CA VAL A 118 -24.60 14.19 -4.37
C VAL A 118 -24.09 13.61 -3.06
N ARG A 119 -24.99 13.00 -2.28
CA ARG A 119 -24.65 12.16 -1.13
C ARG A 119 -25.19 10.77 -1.37
N ILE A 120 -24.40 9.76 -1.08
CA ILE A 120 -24.78 8.35 -1.10
C ILE A 120 -24.35 7.76 0.24
N GLU A 121 -25.26 7.12 0.95
CA GLU A 121 -25.05 6.63 2.32
C GLU A 121 -25.78 5.30 2.49
N ALA A 122 -25.14 4.33 3.17
CA ALA A 122 -25.73 3.04 3.50
C ALA A 122 -25.29 2.60 4.89
N ARG A 123 -26.25 2.12 5.69
CA ARG A 123 -25.99 1.48 6.98
C ARG A 123 -25.90 -0.03 6.79
N MET A 124 -24.74 -0.61 7.06
CA MET A 124 -24.42 -2.01 6.76
C MET A 124 -23.75 -2.69 7.96
N LYS A 125 -23.95 -4.00 8.11
CA LYS A 125 -23.13 -4.85 8.97
C LYS A 125 -22.46 -5.91 8.09
N VAL A 126 -21.15 -6.06 8.22
CA VAL A 126 -20.36 -7.02 7.44
C VAL A 126 -20.14 -8.33 8.20
N PRO A 127 -20.01 -9.47 7.51
CA PRO A 127 -19.67 -10.74 8.15
C PRO A 127 -18.19 -10.77 8.60
N ARG A 128 -17.90 -11.49 9.67
CA ARG A 128 -16.53 -11.88 10.03
C ARG A 128 -16.16 -13.17 9.30
N GLY A 129 -15.03 -13.22 8.60
CA GLY A 129 -14.55 -14.46 7.99
C GLY A 129 -13.38 -14.27 7.01
N MET A 130 -12.50 -15.26 6.95
CA MET A 130 -11.35 -15.23 6.03
C MET A 130 -11.77 -15.60 4.60
N GLY A 131 -11.17 -14.93 3.61
CA GLY A 131 -11.43 -15.16 2.19
C GLY A 131 -12.76 -14.57 1.70
N ILE A 132 -13.31 -13.56 2.39
CA ILE A 132 -14.56 -12.89 1.99
C ILE A 132 -14.32 -11.37 1.86
N TRP A 133 -15.04 -10.74 0.92
CA TRP A 133 -14.88 -9.35 0.51
C TRP A 133 -16.26 -8.70 0.29
N PRO A 134 -16.92 -8.19 1.33
CA PRO A 134 -18.10 -7.33 1.19
C PRO A 134 -17.71 -5.99 0.56
N ALA A 135 -18.51 -5.52 -0.42
CA ALA A 135 -18.29 -4.25 -1.10
C ALA A 135 -19.59 -3.47 -1.35
N PHE A 136 -19.47 -2.15 -1.29
CA PHE A 136 -20.46 -1.15 -1.66
C PHE A 136 -19.80 -0.09 -2.53
N TRP A 137 -20.17 -0.08 -3.80
CA TRP A 137 -19.41 0.59 -4.86
C TRP A 137 -20.31 0.99 -6.03
N LEU A 138 -19.77 1.78 -6.95
CA LEU A 138 -20.51 2.39 -8.04
C LEU A 138 -19.78 2.20 -9.38
N LEU A 139 -20.55 1.94 -10.45
CA LEU A 139 -20.07 1.90 -11.84
C LEU A 139 -20.85 2.88 -12.74
N PRO A 140 -20.25 3.37 -13.83
CA PRO A 140 -20.86 4.35 -14.74
C PRO A 140 -22.10 3.78 -15.45
N SER A 141 -23.11 4.63 -15.64
CA SER A 141 -24.40 4.28 -16.26
C SER A 141 -24.64 4.94 -17.63
N ASP A 142 -23.79 5.90 -18.03
CA ASP A 142 -24.01 6.73 -19.22
C ASP A 142 -22.96 6.39 -20.29
N GLY A 143 -23.17 5.35 -21.12
CA GLY A 143 -22.17 4.91 -22.11
C GLY A 143 -22.75 4.62 -23.50
N ALA A 144 -21.92 4.72 -24.54
CA ALA A 144 -22.30 4.35 -25.90
C ALA A 144 -22.42 2.81 -26.09
N ASN A 145 -21.61 2.04 -25.36
CA ASN A 145 -21.60 0.57 -25.40
C ASN A 145 -22.38 -0.01 -24.21
N MET A 146 -23.71 0.00 -24.31
CA MET A 146 -24.65 -0.44 -23.25
C MET A 146 -24.63 -1.96 -22.94
N GLY A 147 -23.64 -2.71 -23.45
CA GLY A 147 -23.52 -4.16 -23.29
C GLY A 147 -22.43 -4.63 -22.33
N CYS A 148 -21.50 -3.76 -21.91
CA CYS A 148 -20.35 -4.14 -21.07
C CYS A 148 -20.43 -3.57 -19.64
N SER A 149 -19.88 -4.32 -18.67
CA SER A 149 -19.85 -3.90 -17.26
C SER A 149 -18.75 -2.85 -17.05
N GLY A 150 -19.07 -1.75 -16.37
CA GLY A 150 -18.13 -0.64 -16.10
C GLY A 150 -17.88 0.30 -17.28
N CYS A 151 -18.63 0.17 -18.38
CA CYS A 151 -18.54 1.05 -19.54
C CYS A 151 -19.34 2.35 -19.37
N GLY A 152 -18.80 3.46 -19.89
CA GLY A 152 -19.39 4.81 -19.77
C GLY A 152 -18.93 5.75 -20.88
N ARG A 153 -18.99 7.07 -20.64
CA ARG A 153 -18.68 8.11 -21.65
C ARG A 153 -17.21 8.13 -22.09
N HIS A 154 -16.31 7.59 -21.27
CA HIS A 154 -14.86 7.68 -21.44
C HIS A 154 -14.22 6.36 -21.89
N GLY A 155 -15.03 5.38 -22.33
CA GLY A 155 -14.58 4.06 -22.77
C GLY A 155 -15.03 2.93 -21.83
N SER A 156 -14.31 1.82 -21.86
CA SER A 156 -14.53 0.66 -20.99
C SER A 156 -13.99 0.89 -19.57
N TRP A 157 -14.01 -0.15 -18.74
CA TRP A 157 -13.41 -0.13 -17.41
C TRP A 157 -11.86 -0.16 -17.50
N ALA A 158 -11.11 0.62 -16.74
CA ALA A 158 -11.53 1.63 -15.76
C ALA A 158 -11.47 3.08 -16.30
N ALA A 159 -11.37 3.28 -17.62
CA ALA A 159 -11.35 4.62 -18.22
C ALA A 159 -12.62 5.42 -17.91
N SER A 160 -13.76 4.73 -17.84
CA SER A 160 -15.05 5.30 -17.41
C SER A 160 -15.29 5.32 -15.90
N GLY A 161 -14.30 4.90 -15.10
CA GLY A 161 -14.27 5.07 -13.64
C GLY A 161 -14.96 3.98 -12.81
N GLU A 162 -14.51 3.85 -11.57
CA GLU A 162 -15.11 3.02 -10.49
C GLU A 162 -15.03 3.82 -9.18
N ILE A 163 -16.05 3.72 -8.33
CA ILE A 163 -16.09 4.41 -7.03
C ILE A 163 -16.44 3.42 -5.92
N ASP A 164 -15.49 3.12 -5.06
CA ASP A 164 -15.65 2.17 -3.97
C ASP A 164 -15.88 2.94 -2.67
N ILE A 165 -17.11 2.88 -2.15
CA ILE A 165 -17.53 3.64 -0.94
C ILE A 165 -17.12 2.86 0.32
N MET A 166 -17.23 1.54 0.26
CA MET A 166 -16.72 0.61 1.27
C MET A 166 -16.27 -0.66 0.58
N GLU A 167 -15.01 -1.02 0.79
CA GLU A 167 -14.54 -2.40 0.66
C GLU A 167 -13.88 -2.81 1.97
N LEU A 168 -14.12 -4.05 2.37
CA LEU A 168 -13.57 -4.66 3.58
C LEU A 168 -13.19 -6.11 3.25
N ALA A 169 -12.17 -6.65 3.91
CA ALA A 169 -11.63 -7.97 3.60
C ALA A 169 -11.19 -8.73 4.85
N ASN A 170 -11.39 -10.05 4.86
CA ASN A 170 -10.84 -10.98 5.85
C ASN A 170 -11.22 -10.66 7.32
N ASP A 171 -10.32 -10.00 8.07
CA ASP A 171 -10.55 -9.65 9.48
C ASP A 171 -11.51 -8.47 9.66
N MET A 172 -11.88 -7.81 8.54
CA MET A 172 -12.72 -6.62 8.48
C MET A 172 -12.20 -5.49 9.38
N LYS A 173 -10.88 -5.31 9.49
CA LYS A 173 -10.29 -4.21 10.29
C LYS A 173 -9.94 -2.96 9.49
N SER A 174 -9.56 -3.12 8.22
CA SER A 174 -9.13 -2.01 7.35
C SER A 174 -10.18 -1.70 6.29
N LEU A 175 -10.97 -0.66 6.52
CA LEU A 175 -11.94 -0.11 5.57
C LEU A 175 -11.20 0.58 4.43
N GLN A 176 -11.56 0.27 3.20
CA GLN A 176 -11.02 0.89 2.00
C GLN A 176 -12.08 1.73 1.30
N GLY A 177 -11.66 2.90 0.81
CA GLY A 177 -12.39 3.71 -0.16
C GLY A 177 -11.49 4.00 -1.34
N THR A 178 -11.86 3.48 -2.52
CA THR A 178 -11.01 3.46 -3.72
C THR A 178 -11.68 4.21 -4.88
N LEU A 179 -10.87 4.73 -5.79
CA LEU A 179 -11.27 5.15 -7.14
C LEU A 179 -10.38 4.45 -8.15
N HIS A 180 -10.94 3.78 -9.14
CA HIS A 180 -10.21 3.37 -10.36
C HIS A 180 -10.55 4.35 -11.49
N PHE A 181 -9.54 4.80 -12.24
CA PHE A 181 -9.67 5.85 -13.28
C PHE A 181 -8.45 5.85 -14.23
N GLY A 182 -8.33 6.88 -15.07
CA GLY A 182 -7.21 7.07 -15.98
C GLY A 182 -7.54 6.56 -17.38
N GLY A 183 -6.89 5.48 -17.81
CA GLY A 183 -7.12 4.83 -19.10
C GLY A 183 -7.85 3.49 -18.98
N GLU A 184 -8.04 2.83 -20.12
CA GLU A 184 -8.55 1.44 -20.16
C GLU A 184 -7.47 0.48 -19.64
N TRP A 185 -7.87 -0.70 -19.16
CA TRP A 185 -6.91 -1.71 -18.71
C TRP A 185 -5.93 -2.08 -19.84
N PRO A 186 -4.61 -2.21 -19.60
CA PRO A 186 -3.90 -2.16 -18.31
C PRO A 186 -3.29 -0.78 -17.97
N ALA A 187 -3.73 0.30 -18.62
CA ALA A 187 -3.28 1.67 -18.38
C ALA A 187 -4.14 2.43 -17.36
N ASN A 188 -5.08 1.76 -16.71
CA ASN A 188 -5.80 2.30 -15.57
C ASN A 188 -4.86 2.50 -14.36
N THR A 189 -5.24 3.45 -13.51
CA THR A 189 -4.63 3.68 -12.20
C THR A 189 -5.72 3.74 -11.14
N TYR A 190 -5.34 3.76 -9.87
CA TYR A 190 -6.27 3.90 -8.77
C TYR A 190 -5.72 4.77 -7.64
N THR A 191 -6.60 5.23 -6.76
CA THR A 191 -6.22 5.85 -5.48
C THR A 191 -7.12 5.32 -4.38
N THR A 192 -6.51 4.73 -3.35
CA THR A 192 -7.20 4.16 -2.18
C THR A 192 -6.98 5.07 -0.97
N ALA A 193 -7.87 5.00 0.00
CA ALA A 193 -7.68 5.50 1.36
C ALA A 193 -8.15 4.43 2.35
N TYR A 194 -7.47 4.35 3.48
CA TYR A 194 -7.70 3.34 4.51
C TYR A 194 -8.22 4.00 5.80
N TYR A 195 -9.05 3.27 6.54
CA TYR A 195 -9.48 3.67 7.87
C TYR A 195 -9.72 2.43 8.76
N GLU A 196 -9.35 2.55 10.03
CA GLU A 196 -9.44 1.48 11.02
C GLU A 196 -10.21 1.98 12.24
N LEU A 197 -10.96 1.10 12.90
CA LEU A 197 -11.64 1.45 14.14
C LEU A 197 -10.62 1.64 15.28
N PRO A 198 -10.84 2.62 16.20
CA PRO A 198 -10.01 2.79 17.38
C PRO A 198 -9.86 1.49 18.18
N GLY A 199 -8.65 1.22 18.69
CA GLY A 199 -8.36 0.01 19.45
C GLY A 199 -8.27 -1.28 18.62
N GLY A 200 -8.27 -1.19 17.28
CA GLY A 200 -8.13 -2.36 16.39
C GLY A 200 -9.36 -3.27 16.36
N ALA A 201 -10.54 -2.72 16.67
CA ALA A 201 -11.83 -3.39 16.55
C ALA A 201 -12.17 -3.72 15.08
N SER A 202 -13.08 -4.68 14.86
CA SER A 202 -13.50 -5.11 13.53
C SER A 202 -14.81 -4.45 13.12
N PHE A 203 -14.93 -4.03 11.86
CA PHE A 203 -16.19 -3.57 11.27
C PHE A 203 -17.28 -4.66 11.21
N ALA A 204 -16.93 -5.93 11.48
CA ALA A 204 -17.90 -7.01 11.64
C ALA A 204 -18.59 -7.01 13.02
N ASP A 205 -18.09 -6.24 13.99
CA ASP A 205 -18.56 -6.30 15.37
C ASP A 205 -19.93 -5.61 15.52
N ASP A 206 -20.19 -4.50 14.81
CA ASP A 206 -21.48 -3.77 14.84
C ASP A 206 -21.94 -3.27 13.44
N TRP A 207 -23.00 -2.48 13.42
CA TRP A 207 -23.51 -1.76 12.25
C TRP A 207 -22.79 -0.43 12.07
N HIS A 208 -22.29 -0.20 10.86
CA HIS A 208 -21.60 1.03 10.50
C HIS A 208 -22.33 1.75 9.36
N THR A 209 -22.24 3.08 9.34
CA THR A 209 -22.81 3.92 8.28
C THR A 209 -21.70 4.41 7.37
N PHE A 210 -21.65 3.88 6.15
CA PHE A 210 -20.68 4.24 5.11
C PHE A 210 -21.28 5.29 4.17
N ARG A 211 -20.54 6.36 3.87
CA ARG A 211 -21.05 7.47 3.06
C ARG A 211 -19.99 8.10 2.15
N LEU A 212 -20.45 8.49 0.97
CA LEU A 212 -19.75 9.35 0.02
C LEU A 212 -20.49 10.69 -0.15
N ASP A 213 -19.82 11.83 0.06
CA ASP A 213 -20.23 13.12 -0.50
C ASP A 213 -19.42 13.39 -1.78
N TRP A 214 -20.08 13.68 -2.91
CA TRP A 214 -19.46 13.75 -4.22
C TRP A 214 -19.90 14.99 -5.01
N THR A 215 -18.92 15.72 -5.54
CA THR A 215 -19.05 16.85 -6.47
C THR A 215 -18.17 16.58 -7.70
N LYS A 216 -18.34 17.34 -8.78
CA LYS A 216 -17.44 17.25 -9.95
C LYS A 216 -15.95 17.44 -9.63
N LYS A 217 -15.61 18.11 -8.52
CA LYS A 217 -14.22 18.45 -8.19
C LYS A 217 -13.67 17.81 -6.93
N GLN A 218 -14.51 17.15 -6.14
CA GLN A 218 -14.16 16.58 -4.84
C GLN A 218 -15.08 15.42 -4.49
N MET A 219 -14.50 14.34 -3.97
CA MET A 219 -15.20 13.27 -3.26
C MET A 219 -14.69 13.16 -1.83
N ARG A 220 -15.56 12.78 -0.89
CA ARG A 220 -15.25 12.63 0.54
C ARG A 220 -15.92 11.38 1.11
N TRP A 221 -15.13 10.52 1.76
CA TRP A 221 -15.62 9.29 2.38
C TRP A 221 -15.74 9.46 3.89
N TYR A 222 -16.84 8.95 4.42
CA TYR A 222 -17.18 8.97 5.83
C TYR A 222 -17.54 7.56 6.30
N VAL A 223 -17.18 7.25 7.54
CA VAL A 223 -17.75 6.12 8.29
C VAL A 223 -18.17 6.59 9.67
N ASP A 224 -19.40 6.28 10.06
CA ASP A 224 -20.02 6.72 11.33
C ASP A 224 -19.91 8.24 11.55
N GLY A 225 -20.08 9.00 10.46
CA GLY A 225 -19.95 10.46 10.43
C GLY A 225 -18.51 11.00 10.44
N LYS A 226 -17.47 10.16 10.63
CA LYS A 226 -16.06 10.56 10.61
C LYS A 226 -15.54 10.60 9.18
N LEU A 227 -15.06 11.76 8.74
CA LEU A 227 -14.33 11.91 7.47
C LEU A 227 -13.00 11.18 7.55
N PHE A 228 -12.72 10.26 6.62
CA PHE A 228 -11.43 9.55 6.56
C PHE A 228 -10.67 9.73 5.23
N SER A 229 -11.34 10.17 4.17
CA SER A 229 -10.73 10.39 2.86
C SER A 229 -11.33 11.60 2.16
N THR A 230 -10.50 12.36 1.45
CA THR A 230 -10.92 13.35 0.47
C THR A 230 -10.05 13.20 -0.79
N LYS A 231 -10.68 13.16 -1.97
CA LYS A 231 -10.02 13.08 -3.27
C LYS A 231 -10.51 14.21 -4.17
N TYR A 232 -9.70 14.70 -5.11
CA TYR A 232 -10.00 15.86 -5.95
C TYR A 232 -9.91 15.55 -7.46
N SER A 233 -10.69 16.26 -8.28
CA SER A 233 -10.49 16.26 -9.74
C SER A 233 -9.24 17.04 -10.12
N GLY A 234 -8.42 16.51 -11.03
CA GLY A 234 -7.40 17.30 -11.70
C GLY A 234 -6.21 16.48 -12.22
N ASN A 235 -5.77 16.81 -13.44
CA ASN A 235 -4.58 16.20 -14.04
C ASN A 235 -3.33 16.43 -13.17
N GLY A 236 -2.60 15.36 -12.86
CA GLY A 236 -1.39 15.39 -12.02
C GLY A 236 -1.62 15.37 -10.50
N THR A 237 -2.88 15.30 -10.02
CA THR A 237 -3.18 15.15 -8.59
C THR A 237 -2.79 13.74 -8.09
N ARG A 238 -2.05 13.64 -6.98
CA ARG A 238 -1.68 12.32 -6.38
C ARG A 238 -2.81 11.69 -5.55
N ASN A 239 -3.76 12.51 -5.08
CA ASN A 239 -4.90 12.13 -4.25
C ASN A 239 -6.20 12.58 -4.94
N GLY A 240 -6.37 12.11 -6.17
CA GLY A 240 -7.39 12.63 -7.07
C GLY A 240 -7.55 11.77 -8.30
N TRP A 241 -8.24 12.31 -9.32
CA TRP A 241 -8.60 11.57 -10.52
C TRP A 241 -8.44 12.38 -11.81
N PHE A 242 -8.35 11.66 -12.93
CA PHE A 242 -8.31 12.19 -14.30
C PHE A 242 -8.76 11.11 -15.31
N THR A 243 -9.09 11.53 -16.54
CA THR A 243 -9.36 10.65 -17.69
C THR A 243 -8.22 10.77 -18.71
N LEU A 244 -7.86 9.66 -19.37
CA LEU A 244 -7.01 9.64 -20.57
C LEU A 244 -7.86 9.56 -21.85
N GLY A 245 -7.44 10.24 -22.92
CA GLY A 245 -8.12 10.24 -24.21
C GLY A 245 -7.79 9.03 -25.09
N SER A 246 -8.54 8.84 -26.18
CA SER A 246 -8.24 7.78 -27.14
C SER A 246 -6.93 8.05 -27.90
N SER A 247 -6.07 7.03 -27.96
CA SER A 247 -4.79 7.09 -28.67
C SER A 247 -5.00 7.01 -30.20
N PRO A 248 -4.36 7.88 -31.01
CA PRO A 248 -4.45 7.82 -32.48
C PRO A 248 -3.94 6.50 -33.10
N ALA A 249 -3.20 5.69 -32.34
CA ALA A 249 -2.64 4.41 -32.79
C ALA A 249 -3.11 3.22 -31.93
N GLY A 250 -4.06 3.41 -31.01
CA GLY A 250 -4.51 2.38 -30.07
C GLY A 250 -3.51 1.99 -28.97
N ASP A 251 -2.34 2.64 -28.89
CA ASP A 251 -1.37 2.44 -27.81
C ASP A 251 -1.82 3.18 -26.53
N PRO A 252 -2.14 2.48 -25.42
CA PRO A 252 -2.54 3.13 -24.16
C PRO A 252 -1.46 4.01 -23.54
N ALA A 253 -0.18 3.78 -23.88
CA ALA A 253 0.95 4.55 -23.33
C ALA A 253 1.09 5.96 -23.94
N THR A 254 0.37 6.26 -25.03
CA THR A 254 0.37 7.59 -25.69
C THR A 254 -0.95 8.33 -25.53
N ALA A 255 -1.86 7.82 -24.69
CA ALA A 255 -3.13 8.44 -24.37
C ALA A 255 -2.93 9.68 -23.48
N ALA A 256 -3.06 10.88 -24.04
CA ALA A 256 -2.91 12.13 -23.28
C ALA A 256 -4.11 12.34 -22.32
N PRO A 257 -3.91 12.91 -21.11
CA PRO A 257 -5.02 13.27 -20.24
C PRO A 257 -5.98 14.26 -20.90
N LEU A 258 -7.29 13.97 -20.84
CA LEU A 258 -8.32 14.89 -21.30
C LEU A 258 -8.49 16.03 -20.28
N ALA A 259 -8.69 17.24 -20.79
CA ALA A 259 -9.11 18.36 -19.95
C ALA A 259 -10.56 18.17 -19.51
N GLY A 260 -10.79 18.01 -18.21
CA GLY A 260 -12.13 17.83 -17.64
C GLY A 260 -12.12 17.28 -16.22
N ASP A 261 -13.33 17.04 -15.70
CA ASP A 261 -13.57 16.45 -14.38
C ASP A 261 -13.86 14.93 -14.44
N GLY A 262 -13.62 14.31 -15.61
CA GLY A 262 -13.82 12.89 -15.84
C GLY A 262 -12.81 12.00 -15.09
N PRO A 263 -13.17 10.73 -14.80
CA PRO A 263 -14.35 10.04 -15.33
C PRO A 263 -15.60 10.14 -14.44
N PHE A 264 -15.52 10.89 -13.35
CA PHE A 264 -16.59 11.04 -12.35
C PHE A 264 -17.49 12.27 -12.61
N ASP A 265 -17.71 12.59 -13.89
CA ASP A 265 -18.57 13.68 -14.41
C ASP A 265 -19.85 13.17 -15.12
N GLN A 266 -20.12 11.88 -14.97
CA GLN A 266 -21.28 11.14 -15.47
C GLN A 266 -22.09 10.51 -14.31
N ARG A 267 -23.24 9.90 -14.59
CA ARG A 267 -24.04 9.20 -13.57
C ARG A 267 -23.53 7.78 -13.34
N TYR A 268 -23.54 7.33 -12.10
CA TYR A 268 -23.13 6.00 -11.68
C TYR A 268 -24.28 5.28 -10.96
N TYR A 269 -24.39 3.97 -11.14
CA TYR A 269 -25.34 3.09 -10.47
C TYR A 269 -24.68 2.38 -9.29
N ILE A 270 -25.47 1.99 -8.29
CA ILE A 270 -25.00 1.34 -7.06
C ILE A 270 -24.85 -0.16 -7.30
N ILE A 271 -23.83 -0.77 -6.69
CA ILE A 271 -23.59 -2.21 -6.59
C ILE A 271 -23.35 -2.59 -5.12
N LEU A 272 -23.93 -3.70 -4.70
CA LEU A 272 -23.66 -4.36 -3.42
C LEU A 272 -23.35 -5.83 -3.68
N ASN A 273 -22.26 -6.35 -3.12
CA ASN A 273 -21.92 -7.77 -3.20
C ASN A 273 -21.12 -8.26 -1.99
N LEU A 274 -21.10 -9.59 -1.85
CA LEU A 274 -20.14 -10.31 -1.03
C LEU A 274 -19.33 -11.22 -1.95
N ALA A 275 -18.07 -10.87 -2.21
CA ALA A 275 -17.14 -11.66 -3.02
C ALA A 275 -16.34 -12.65 -2.15
N LEU A 276 -15.79 -13.70 -2.78
CA LEU A 276 -14.98 -14.73 -2.11
C LEU A 276 -13.62 -14.89 -2.81
N ALA A 277 -12.59 -15.00 -2.00
CA ALA A 277 -11.18 -15.05 -2.36
C ALA A 277 -10.56 -16.39 -2.00
N SER A 278 -9.64 -16.88 -2.84
CA SER A 278 -8.66 -17.87 -2.40
C SER A 278 -7.29 -17.61 -3.03
N GLU A 279 -6.33 -18.49 -2.78
CA GLU A 279 -5.06 -18.52 -3.53
C GLU A 279 -5.29 -18.35 -5.05
N GLY A 280 -4.56 -17.42 -5.66
CA GLY A 280 -4.70 -17.01 -7.07
C GLY A 280 -5.71 -15.88 -7.34
N THR A 281 -6.48 -15.45 -6.35
CA THR A 281 -7.39 -14.30 -6.44
C THR A 281 -6.64 -12.99 -6.21
N GLN A 282 -6.82 -11.99 -7.10
CA GLN A 282 -6.01 -10.76 -7.14
C GLN A 282 -6.05 -9.93 -5.84
N PHE A 283 -7.08 -10.11 -5.01
CA PHE A 283 -7.27 -9.40 -3.75
C PHE A 283 -6.90 -10.21 -2.50
N THR A 284 -6.41 -11.46 -2.61
CA THR A 284 -5.86 -12.18 -1.45
C THR A 284 -4.54 -11.61 -0.92
N THR A 285 -3.84 -10.82 -1.73
CA THR A 285 -2.52 -10.24 -1.40
C THR A 285 -2.54 -8.73 -1.21
N ASN A 286 -3.69 -8.08 -1.42
CA ASN A 286 -3.80 -6.62 -1.33
C ASN A 286 -4.29 -6.20 0.06
N HIS A 287 -3.31 -5.86 0.91
CA HIS A 287 -3.45 -5.01 2.09
C HIS A 287 -4.13 -5.56 3.35
N ASN A 288 -4.25 -6.88 3.45
CA ASN A 288 -4.19 -7.56 4.75
C ASN A 288 -2.99 -8.52 4.74
N ASN A 289 -2.29 -8.68 5.88
CA ASN A 289 -1.09 -9.52 6.04
C ASN A 289 -1.38 -11.04 5.96
N GLY A 290 -2.40 -11.44 5.20
CA GLY A 290 -2.83 -12.82 5.04
C GLY A 290 -1.84 -13.62 4.20
N VAL A 291 -1.39 -14.73 4.76
CA VAL A 291 -1.12 -15.94 3.96
C VAL A 291 -2.34 -16.14 3.04
N PRO A 292 -2.18 -16.41 1.73
CA PRO A 292 -3.30 -16.61 0.83
C PRO A 292 -4.28 -17.62 1.42
N VAL A 293 -5.55 -17.22 1.56
CA VAL A 293 -6.57 -18.11 2.10
C VAL A 293 -6.72 -19.26 1.12
N THR A 294 -6.33 -20.46 1.52
CA THR A 294 -6.52 -21.65 0.69
C THR A 294 -8.00 -21.88 0.46
N GLU A 295 -8.37 -22.49 -0.67
CA GLU A 295 -9.76 -22.81 -0.97
C GLU A 295 -10.39 -23.71 0.12
N GLU A 296 -9.55 -24.53 0.77
CA GLU A 296 -9.89 -25.34 1.94
C GLU A 296 -10.17 -24.50 3.20
N GLN A 297 -9.36 -23.49 3.50
CA GLN A 297 -9.63 -22.58 4.62
C GLN A 297 -10.90 -21.75 4.42
N LEU A 298 -11.16 -21.29 3.19
CA LEU A 298 -12.42 -20.62 2.83
C LEU A 298 -13.61 -21.56 3.03
N ARG A 299 -13.51 -22.81 2.55
CA ARG A 299 -14.52 -23.86 2.73
C ARG A 299 -14.83 -24.08 4.22
N LEU A 300 -13.80 -24.31 5.03
CA LEU A 300 -13.93 -24.54 6.47
C LEU A 300 -14.52 -23.34 7.20
N ALA A 301 -14.15 -22.11 6.82
CA ALA A 301 -14.71 -20.89 7.41
C ALA A 301 -16.21 -20.74 7.13
N LEU A 302 -16.65 -20.98 5.89
CA LEU A 302 -18.08 -20.94 5.52
C LEU A 302 -18.89 -22.05 6.19
N GLN A 303 -18.33 -23.26 6.31
CA GLN A 303 -18.95 -24.37 7.02
C GLN A 303 -19.05 -24.12 8.54
N ALA A 304 -18.02 -23.53 9.16
CA ALA A 304 -18.03 -23.17 10.58
C ALA A 304 -19.06 -22.07 10.88
N ALA A 305 -19.19 -21.06 10.02
CA ALA A 305 -20.20 -20.01 10.14
C ALA A 305 -21.63 -20.58 10.04
N ALA A 306 -21.88 -21.51 9.11
CA ALA A 306 -23.16 -22.21 9.03
C ALA A 306 -23.45 -23.07 10.28
N GLY A 307 -22.44 -23.75 10.82
CA GLY A 307 -22.55 -24.54 12.05
C GLY A 307 -22.80 -23.68 13.31
N GLN A 308 -22.22 -22.47 13.38
CA GLN A 308 -22.52 -21.51 14.45
C GLN A 308 -23.95 -20.96 14.36
N ALA A 309 -24.41 -20.62 13.15
CA ALA A 309 -25.79 -20.17 12.93
C ALA A 309 -26.80 -21.26 13.35
N ALA A 310 -26.57 -22.52 12.96
CA ALA A 310 -27.42 -23.64 13.35
C ALA A 310 -27.44 -23.88 14.88
N ARG A 311 -26.31 -23.68 15.58
CA ARG A 311 -26.28 -23.75 17.05
C ARG A 311 -27.09 -22.63 17.69
N MET A 312 -26.94 -21.38 17.22
CA MET A 312 -27.74 -20.25 17.73
C MET A 312 -29.24 -20.44 17.49
N GLU A 313 -29.66 -21.06 16.37
CA GLU A 313 -31.05 -21.44 16.13
C GLU A 313 -31.55 -22.50 17.12
N VAL A 314 -30.73 -23.51 17.44
CA VAL A 314 -31.06 -24.53 18.44
C VAL A 314 -31.15 -23.94 19.85
N ASP A 315 -30.19 -23.09 20.23
CA ASP A 315 -30.18 -22.41 21.53
C ASP A 315 -31.43 -21.51 21.69
N TRP A 316 -31.79 -20.75 20.64
CA TRP A 316 -33.02 -19.96 20.61
C TRP A 316 -34.29 -20.81 20.69
N LEU A 317 -34.33 -21.96 19.99
CA LEU A 317 -35.46 -22.90 20.08
C LEU A 317 -35.59 -23.53 21.47
N GLN A 318 -34.47 -23.82 22.15
CA GLN A 318 -34.46 -24.30 23.53
C GLN A 318 -34.95 -23.22 24.51
N GLU A 319 -34.51 -21.97 24.33
CA GLU A 319 -34.93 -20.85 25.18
C GLU A 319 -36.40 -20.48 24.97
N ALA A 320 -36.89 -20.52 23.71
CA ALA A 320 -38.31 -20.37 23.39
C ALA A 320 -39.16 -21.52 23.95
N LEU A 321 -38.67 -22.76 23.90
CA LEU A 321 -39.34 -23.92 24.50
C LEU A 321 -39.41 -23.78 26.03
N ALA A 322 -38.34 -23.35 26.68
CA ALA A 322 -38.31 -23.09 28.12
C ALA A 322 -39.29 -21.98 28.54
N GLN A 323 -39.41 -20.90 27.76
CA GLN A 323 -40.39 -19.83 27.99
C GLN A 323 -41.83 -20.32 27.82
N LEU A 324 -42.11 -21.17 26.83
CA LEU A 324 -43.44 -21.75 26.61
C LEU A 324 -43.82 -22.77 27.70
N GLN A 325 -42.86 -23.57 28.17
CA GLN A 325 -43.04 -24.48 29.31
C GLN A 325 -43.26 -23.70 30.62
N ALA A 326 -42.57 -22.58 30.84
CA ALA A 326 -42.80 -21.69 31.99
C ALA A 326 -44.20 -21.03 31.99
N LEU A 327 -44.82 -20.88 30.82
CA LEU A 327 -46.20 -20.43 30.64
C LEU A 327 -47.24 -21.57 30.73
N GLY A 328 -46.82 -22.81 31.02
CA GLY A 328 -47.71 -23.97 31.16
C GLY A 328 -48.31 -24.51 29.85
N LEU A 329 -47.86 -24.00 28.70
CA LEU A 329 -48.37 -24.40 27.39
C LEU A 329 -47.60 -25.63 26.88
N LYS A 330 -48.24 -26.80 26.86
CA LYS A 330 -47.65 -28.02 26.29
C LYS A 330 -47.60 -27.95 24.76
N VAL A 331 -46.39 -27.83 24.19
CA VAL A 331 -46.18 -27.78 22.74
C VAL A 331 -45.53 -29.06 22.23
N ALA A 332 -46.33 -30.13 22.14
CA ALA A 332 -45.89 -31.46 21.69
C ALA A 332 -45.23 -31.46 20.28
N ASN A 333 -45.49 -30.42 19.47
CA ASN A 333 -44.94 -30.27 18.12
C ASN A 333 -43.52 -29.68 18.08
N LEU A 334 -42.97 -29.16 19.19
CA LEU A 334 -41.58 -28.65 19.25
C LEU A 334 -40.61 -29.70 19.80
N GLU A 335 -41.00 -30.43 20.84
CA GLU A 335 -40.17 -31.47 21.47
C GLU A 335 -39.81 -32.60 20.49
N ALA A 336 -40.77 -33.03 19.65
CA ALA A 336 -40.54 -34.03 18.60
C ALA A 336 -39.56 -33.55 17.52
N ARG A 337 -39.54 -32.25 17.20
CA ARG A 337 -38.64 -31.68 16.18
C ARG A 337 -37.22 -31.51 16.71
N LEU A 338 -37.07 -31.23 18.00
CA LEU A 338 -35.78 -31.19 18.68
C LEU A 338 -35.10 -32.57 18.75
N GLN A 339 -35.89 -33.65 18.88
CA GLN A 339 -35.37 -35.03 18.89
C GLN A 339 -35.05 -35.59 17.50
N ALA A 340 -35.67 -35.08 16.43
CA ALA A 340 -35.47 -35.57 15.06
C ALA A 340 -34.24 -34.98 14.34
N GLY A 341 -33.77 -33.78 14.73
CA GLY A 341 -32.60 -33.14 14.12
C GLY A 341 -32.80 -32.63 12.69
N GLU A 342 -34.04 -32.50 12.22
CA GLU A 342 -34.37 -32.12 10.84
C GLU A 342 -34.48 -30.60 10.65
N THR A 343 -33.76 -30.06 9.66
CA THR A 343 -33.94 -28.66 9.19
C THR A 343 -35.27 -28.49 8.45
N PRO A 344 -35.98 -27.35 8.57
CA PRO A 344 -37.33 -27.22 8.03
C PRO A 344 -37.37 -27.13 6.51
N THR A 345 -38.01 -28.09 5.84
CA THR A 345 -38.63 -27.85 4.52
C THR A 345 -39.96 -27.12 4.69
N ALA A 346 -40.28 -26.19 3.78
CA ALA A 346 -41.47 -25.34 3.85
C ALA A 346 -42.79 -26.15 3.81
N PRO A 347 -43.86 -25.68 4.48
CA PRO A 347 -45.11 -26.42 4.57
C PRO A 347 -45.89 -26.42 3.25
N SER A 348 -46.16 -27.61 2.72
CA SER A 348 -47.16 -27.84 1.68
C SER A 348 -48.53 -28.10 2.30
N THR A 349 -49.53 -27.28 1.97
CA THR A 349 -50.84 -27.67 1.39
C THR A 349 -51.85 -26.52 1.43
N VAL A 350 -52.36 -26.12 0.27
CA VAL A 350 -53.81 -25.98 0.04
C VAL A 350 -54.10 -26.56 -1.34
N SER A 351 -55.11 -27.41 -1.43
CA SER A 351 -55.45 -28.17 -2.64
C SER A 351 -56.62 -27.54 -3.42
N SER A 352 -56.39 -27.25 -4.70
CA SER A 352 -57.38 -27.27 -5.78
C SER A 352 -56.62 -27.21 -7.12
N GLY A 353 -57.02 -27.88 -8.19
CA GLY A 353 -58.04 -28.90 -8.35
C GLY A 353 -58.34 -29.13 -9.83
N GLY A 354 -58.15 -30.36 -10.32
CA GLY A 354 -58.71 -30.82 -11.60
C GLY A 354 -57.79 -30.89 -12.83
N LEU A 355 -58.02 -31.97 -13.59
CA LEU A 355 -57.88 -32.15 -15.04
C LEU A 355 -56.49 -32.50 -15.62
N ASP A 356 -56.30 -33.82 -15.73
CA ASP A 356 -55.97 -34.55 -16.97
C ASP A 356 -55.68 -33.72 -18.25
N PHE A 357 -54.55 -34.01 -18.90
CA PHE A 357 -54.64 -34.71 -20.20
C PHE A 357 -53.38 -35.54 -20.53
N LEU A 358 -53.61 -36.71 -21.14
CA LEU A 358 -52.62 -37.67 -21.64
C LEU A 358 -52.24 -37.38 -23.12
N ASP A 359 -51.09 -37.92 -23.57
CA ASP A 359 -50.79 -38.23 -24.99
C ASP A 359 -50.70 -37.02 -25.99
N ARG A 360 -50.20 -37.04 -27.24
CA ARG A 360 -49.41 -37.90 -28.18
C ARG A 360 -48.90 -36.97 -29.32
N HIS A 361 -47.96 -37.25 -30.24
CA HIS A 361 -46.97 -38.32 -30.56
C HIS A 361 -45.64 -37.57 -30.93
N ARG A 362 -44.41 -38.12 -30.83
CA ARG A 362 -43.68 -39.05 -31.73
C ARG A 362 -43.74 -38.80 -33.26
N HIS A 363 -42.64 -39.20 -33.92
CA HIS A 363 -42.38 -39.40 -35.37
C HIS A 363 -41.76 -38.23 -36.15
N LEU A 364 -40.81 -38.40 -37.11
CA LEU A 364 -39.96 -39.54 -37.52
C LEU A 364 -38.73 -39.05 -38.36
N HIS A 365 -37.65 -39.84 -38.37
CA HIS A 365 -36.58 -40.01 -39.39
C HIS A 365 -35.52 -38.93 -39.78
N LEU A 366 -34.30 -39.47 -39.98
CA LEU A 366 -33.08 -38.99 -40.67
C LEU A 366 -33.17 -39.36 -42.21
N PRO A 367 -32.13 -39.30 -43.10
CA PRO A 367 -30.72 -38.87 -42.96
C PRO A 367 -30.07 -38.07 -44.15
N GLY A 368 -28.85 -37.54 -43.92
CA GLY A 368 -27.63 -37.75 -44.75
C GLY A 368 -27.40 -37.06 -46.11
N GLN A 369 -26.22 -36.41 -46.26
CA GLN A 369 -25.14 -36.67 -47.26
C GLN A 369 -24.21 -35.46 -47.47
N ALA A 370 -23.06 -35.68 -48.15
CA ALA A 370 -21.90 -34.77 -48.28
C ALA A 370 -21.53 -34.52 -49.76
N HIS A 371 -20.56 -33.62 -50.01
CA HIS A 371 -19.68 -33.36 -51.19
C HIS A 371 -19.34 -31.85 -51.17
N GLU A 372 -18.28 -31.25 -51.74
CA GLU A 372 -16.89 -31.54 -52.13
C GLU A 372 -16.26 -30.17 -52.56
N ARG A 373 -14.99 -30.08 -52.99
CA ARG A 373 -14.37 -28.83 -53.53
C ARG A 373 -14.52 -28.73 -55.07
N PRO A 374 -14.18 -27.58 -55.70
CA PRO A 374 -12.88 -27.51 -56.43
C PRO A 374 -12.17 -26.12 -56.45
N THR A 375 -11.17 -25.96 -57.33
CA THR A 375 -10.06 -24.96 -57.34
C THR A 375 -9.97 -24.10 -58.63
N ASN A 376 -8.88 -23.30 -58.79
CA ASN A 376 -8.32 -22.65 -60.02
C ASN A 376 -8.91 -21.26 -60.45
N THR A 377 -8.23 -20.31 -61.16
CA THR A 377 -6.84 -20.15 -61.70
C THR A 377 -6.51 -18.69 -62.19
N ASN A 378 -5.21 -18.32 -62.19
CA ASN A 378 -4.36 -17.52 -63.15
C ASN A 378 -4.75 -16.17 -63.84
N GLY A 379 -3.72 -15.32 -64.05
CA GLY A 379 -3.58 -14.28 -65.12
C GLY A 379 -2.96 -12.93 -64.64
N SER A 380 -1.66 -12.59 -64.83
CA SER A 380 -0.97 -11.96 -66.01
C SER A 380 -1.47 -10.56 -66.46
N ALA A 381 -0.70 -9.59 -67.00
CA ALA A 381 0.73 -9.19 -66.98
C ALA A 381 0.95 -7.95 -67.90
N ALA A 382 1.85 -6.99 -67.55
CA ALA A 382 2.47 -5.93 -68.41
C ALA A 382 1.51 -4.91 -69.12
N ASP A 383 1.86 -3.68 -69.57
CA ASP A 383 3.07 -3.11 -70.18
C ASP A 383 2.89 -1.56 -70.43
N ARG A 384 3.98 -0.82 -70.76
CA ARG A 384 4.06 0.52 -71.45
C ARG A 384 3.73 1.84 -70.71
N LEU A 385 4.30 3.01 -71.09
CA LEU A 385 5.67 3.45 -71.49
C LEU A 385 5.70 4.99 -71.76
N ARG A 386 6.88 5.63 -71.57
CA ARG A 386 7.38 6.92 -72.14
C ARG A 386 7.08 8.30 -71.46
N HIS A 387 8.20 8.96 -71.13
CA HIS A 387 8.50 10.40 -70.96
C HIS A 387 8.65 11.15 -72.33
N PRO A 388 9.18 12.41 -72.49
CA PRO A 388 9.56 13.49 -71.52
C PRO A 388 9.20 14.97 -71.93
N GLN A 389 9.63 15.94 -71.09
CA GLN A 389 10.20 17.29 -71.38
C GLN A 389 9.39 18.56 -70.97
N GLY A 390 10.08 19.47 -70.26
CA GLY A 390 9.62 20.81 -69.83
C GLY A 390 10.16 21.20 -68.43
N ARG A 391 10.90 22.32 -68.28
CA ARG A 391 11.59 22.76 -67.04
C ARG A 391 11.84 24.28 -67.08
N PRO A 392 12.29 24.93 -65.98
CA PRO A 392 11.64 25.32 -64.69
C PRO A 392 11.31 26.85 -64.67
N PRO A 393 11.13 27.58 -63.54
CA PRO A 393 10.97 27.25 -62.10
C PRO A 393 9.59 27.75 -61.57
N ALA A 394 9.28 27.99 -60.28
CA ALA A 394 9.97 27.93 -58.98
C ALA A 394 8.95 27.68 -57.83
N GLY A 395 9.42 27.60 -56.57
CA GLY A 395 8.62 27.92 -55.37
C GLY A 395 8.17 26.76 -54.47
N ASP A 396 8.76 26.72 -53.28
CA ASP A 396 8.19 26.35 -51.97
C ASP A 396 7.59 24.96 -51.66
N SER A 397 8.36 24.24 -50.84
CA SER A 397 7.95 23.35 -49.72
C SER A 397 6.58 22.65 -49.74
N ALA A 398 6.59 21.32 -49.96
CA ALA A 398 6.14 20.32 -48.96
C ALA A 398 6.07 18.89 -49.56
N ALA A 399 7.10 18.05 -49.32
CA ALA A 399 6.97 16.58 -49.28
C ALA A 399 8.29 15.89 -48.88
N ALA A 400 8.28 15.17 -47.76
CA ALA A 400 9.26 14.11 -47.47
C ALA A 400 8.64 13.08 -46.52
N ALA A 401 7.55 12.44 -46.97
CA ALA A 401 7.02 11.25 -46.33
C ALA A 401 7.75 10.00 -46.86
N SER A 402 7.74 8.91 -46.07
CA SER A 402 8.11 7.55 -46.48
C SER A 402 9.57 7.29 -46.86
N ALA A 403 10.39 6.96 -45.86
CA ALA A 403 11.54 6.08 -46.04
C ALA A 403 11.46 4.92 -45.02
N ALA A 404 11.72 3.70 -45.51
CA ALA A 404 11.43 2.41 -44.89
C ALA A 404 11.77 2.25 -43.39
N VAL A 405 10.90 1.52 -42.69
CA VAL A 405 11.19 0.92 -41.37
C VAL A 405 12.33 -0.10 -41.54
N GLN A 406 13.56 0.32 -41.26
CA GLN A 406 14.65 -0.62 -40.99
C GLN A 406 14.46 -1.24 -39.61
N LEU A 407 14.44 -2.57 -39.57
CA LEU A 407 14.46 -3.36 -38.33
C LEU A 407 15.67 -2.93 -37.48
N ARG A 408 15.43 -2.56 -36.21
CA ARG A 408 16.52 -2.20 -35.30
C ARG A 408 17.49 -3.39 -35.13
N PRO A 409 18.80 -3.17 -35.12
CA PRO A 409 19.77 -4.22 -34.80
C PRO A 409 19.60 -4.70 -33.35
N PRO A 410 20.08 -5.92 -33.02
CA PRO A 410 19.95 -6.48 -31.68
C PRO A 410 20.62 -5.60 -30.61
N GLU A 411 20.02 -5.55 -29.41
CA GLU A 411 20.47 -4.72 -28.29
C GLU A 411 21.94 -5.00 -27.93
N ALA A 412 22.83 -4.05 -28.22
CA ALA A 412 24.22 -4.13 -27.79
C ALA A 412 24.32 -4.02 -26.26
N GLU A 413 24.91 -5.03 -25.61
CA GLU A 413 25.18 -4.96 -24.17
C GLU A 413 26.19 -3.85 -23.87
N VAL A 414 25.87 -2.99 -22.90
CA VAL A 414 26.76 -1.92 -22.48
C VAL A 414 27.77 -2.47 -21.46
N PRO A 415 29.10 -2.30 -21.66
CA PRO A 415 30.10 -2.71 -20.68
C PRO A 415 29.94 -1.96 -19.36
N MET A 416 29.90 -2.67 -18.23
CA MET A 416 29.78 -2.04 -16.90
C MET A 416 30.87 -0.99 -16.62
N SER A 417 32.09 -1.20 -17.15
CA SER A 417 33.21 -0.25 -17.06
C SER A 417 32.90 1.13 -17.65
N ALA A 418 32.05 1.21 -18.68
CA ALA A 418 31.62 2.47 -19.28
C ALA A 418 30.67 3.29 -18.37
N THR A 419 30.14 2.68 -17.30
CA THR A 419 29.31 3.35 -16.29
C THR A 419 30.08 3.82 -15.06
N ARG A 420 31.40 3.54 -15.00
CA ARG A 420 32.23 3.84 -13.83
C ARG A 420 32.28 5.34 -13.59
N MET A 421 31.72 5.77 -12.47
CA MET A 421 31.91 7.11 -11.93
C MET A 421 32.90 7.05 -10.77
N VAL A 422 33.72 8.10 -10.64
CA VAL A 422 34.55 8.35 -9.47
C VAL A 422 34.34 9.79 -9.07
N MET A 423 33.99 10.01 -7.80
CA MET A 423 33.87 11.32 -7.18
C MET A 423 34.86 11.38 -6.01
N ALA A 424 35.59 12.49 -5.89
CA ALA A 424 36.42 12.78 -4.72
C ALA A 424 35.84 14.00 -3.99
N GLN A 425 35.79 13.94 -2.67
CA GLN A 425 35.36 15.05 -1.80
C GLN A 425 36.38 15.22 -0.67
N ILE A 426 36.75 16.46 -0.36
CA ILE A 426 37.55 16.76 0.84
C ILE A 426 36.57 16.91 1.99
N VAL A 427 36.79 16.20 3.11
CA VAL A 427 35.94 16.35 4.30
C VAL A 427 36.26 17.70 4.95
N SER A 428 35.30 18.62 4.93
CA SER A 428 35.42 19.91 5.60
C SER A 428 34.98 19.83 7.07
N LEU A 429 35.30 20.86 7.87
CA LEU A 429 34.76 20.97 9.24
C LEU A 429 33.23 20.99 9.26
N GLY A 430 32.58 21.58 8.24
CA GLY A 430 31.12 21.61 8.10
C GLY A 430 30.49 20.25 7.78
N ASP A 431 31.29 19.24 7.45
CA ASP A 431 30.85 17.86 7.23
C ASP A 431 30.92 16.99 8.49
N SER A 432 31.40 17.55 9.61
CA SER A 432 31.56 16.91 10.92
C SER A 432 30.73 17.60 12.00
N LEU A 433 30.29 16.83 13.01
CA LEU A 433 29.67 17.35 14.24
C LEU A 433 30.62 17.28 15.46
N GLY A 434 31.77 16.60 15.33
CA GLY A 434 32.80 16.49 16.36
C GLY A 434 33.83 15.40 16.06
N LEU A 435 34.87 15.30 16.90
CA LEU A 435 35.97 14.31 16.82
C LEU A 435 36.73 14.23 15.50
N ASP A 436 36.69 15.29 14.69
CA ASP A 436 37.26 15.33 13.33
C ASP A 436 36.78 14.17 12.43
N ILE A 437 35.55 13.68 12.63
CA ILE A 437 34.93 12.61 11.86
C ILE A 437 33.72 13.11 11.08
N CYS A 438 33.65 12.75 9.80
CA CYS A 438 32.55 13.05 8.90
C CYS A 438 31.24 12.37 9.34
N ASN A 439 30.13 13.10 9.28
CA ASN A 439 28.80 12.60 9.63
C ASN A 439 28.33 11.52 8.65
N GLY A 440 27.67 10.47 9.15
CA GLY A 440 27.22 9.34 8.33
C GLY A 440 26.26 9.78 7.21
N GLY A 441 25.36 10.71 7.52
CA GLY A 441 24.42 11.30 6.56
C GLY A 441 25.09 12.09 5.43
N THR A 442 26.26 12.69 5.67
CA THR A 442 27.07 13.33 4.62
C THR A 442 27.62 12.28 3.65
N VAL A 443 28.22 11.22 4.18
CA VAL A 443 28.77 10.13 3.35
C VAL A 443 27.67 9.41 2.56
N LEU A 444 26.50 9.18 3.15
CA LEU A 444 25.32 8.62 2.46
C LEU A 444 24.82 9.53 1.32
N SER A 445 24.82 10.85 1.54
CA SER A 445 24.48 11.82 0.50
C SER A 445 25.45 11.75 -0.68
N TRP A 446 26.76 11.71 -0.42
CA TRP A 446 27.76 11.57 -1.46
C TRP A 446 27.72 10.22 -2.20
N ILE A 447 27.41 9.12 -1.50
CA ILE A 447 27.17 7.79 -2.08
C ILE A 447 26.03 7.85 -3.12
N ASP A 448 24.89 8.44 -2.74
CA ASP A 448 23.72 8.57 -3.62
C ASP A 448 24.00 9.45 -4.84
N ILE A 449 24.72 10.57 -4.66
CA ILE A 449 25.13 11.45 -5.77
C ILE A 449 26.00 10.70 -6.77
N CYS A 450 27.04 10.00 -6.32
CA CYS A 450 27.94 9.25 -7.20
C CYS A 450 27.22 8.09 -7.90
N ALA A 451 26.36 7.36 -7.18
CA ALA A 451 25.58 6.27 -7.73
C ALA A 451 24.53 6.76 -8.75
N GLY A 452 23.86 7.86 -8.45
CA GLY A 452 22.90 8.52 -9.33
C GLY A 452 23.54 9.07 -10.60
N LEU A 453 24.81 9.51 -10.54
CA LEU A 453 25.58 9.87 -11.74
C LEU A 453 25.88 8.65 -12.62
N ALA A 454 26.31 7.53 -12.03
CA ALA A 454 26.52 6.28 -12.78
C ALA A 454 25.22 5.79 -13.44
N ALA A 455 24.11 5.84 -12.71
CA ALA A 455 22.78 5.50 -13.23
C ALA A 455 22.32 6.42 -14.37
N LYS A 456 22.47 7.74 -14.21
CA LYS A 456 22.13 8.74 -15.24
C LYS A 456 22.96 8.57 -16.51
N THR A 457 24.26 8.29 -16.39
CA THR A 457 25.12 8.05 -17.56
C THR A 457 24.70 6.78 -18.31
N PHE A 458 24.26 5.74 -17.60
CA PHE A 458 23.72 4.53 -18.23
C PHE A 458 22.36 4.77 -18.91
N ALA A 459 21.39 5.35 -18.19
CA ALA A 459 20.04 5.59 -18.71
C ALA A 459 19.96 6.73 -19.73
N ARG A 460 20.93 7.65 -19.75
CA ARG A 460 20.93 8.95 -20.45
C ARG A 460 19.75 9.88 -20.07
N GLY A 461 19.02 9.55 -19.00
CA GLY A 461 17.83 10.24 -18.51
C GLY A 461 17.80 10.39 -16.99
N PRO A 462 16.80 11.12 -16.45
CA PRO A 462 16.56 11.21 -15.03
C PRO A 462 16.52 9.84 -14.35
N CYS A 463 17.14 9.74 -13.18
CA CYS A 463 17.09 8.56 -12.34
C CYS A 463 16.77 8.99 -10.91
N VAL A 464 15.99 8.17 -10.21
CA VAL A 464 15.64 8.36 -8.79
C VAL A 464 16.02 7.12 -7.99
N THR A 465 16.44 7.33 -6.75
CA THR A 465 16.76 6.28 -5.79
C THR A 465 15.46 5.63 -5.32
N ALA A 466 15.30 4.33 -5.56
CA ALA A 466 14.11 3.57 -5.15
C ALA A 466 14.37 2.79 -3.85
N SER A 467 15.57 2.23 -3.70
CA SER A 467 15.99 1.61 -2.44
C SER A 467 17.51 1.62 -2.28
N VAL A 468 17.95 1.45 -1.04
CA VAL A 468 19.35 1.37 -0.62
C VAL A 468 19.50 0.15 0.29
N ASP A 469 20.44 -0.74 -0.03
CA ASP A 469 20.80 -1.88 0.83
C ASP A 469 21.49 -1.37 2.12
N ALA A 470 21.47 -2.17 3.19
CA ALA A 470 22.10 -1.81 4.46
C ALA A 470 23.59 -1.40 4.29
N VAL A 471 23.95 -0.22 4.82
CA VAL A 471 25.29 0.36 4.74
C VAL A 471 25.96 0.25 6.10
N HIS A 472 27.13 -0.36 6.14
CA HIS A 472 27.95 -0.48 7.35
C HIS A 472 29.22 0.37 7.21
N PHE A 473 29.45 1.27 8.17
CA PHE A 473 30.68 2.05 8.27
C PHE A 473 31.74 1.20 8.99
N LEU A 474 32.76 0.78 8.23
CA LEU A 474 33.86 -0.07 8.70
C LEU A 474 35.03 0.75 9.26
N ARG A 475 35.18 1.98 8.78
CA ARG A 475 36.10 3.01 9.25
C ARG A 475 35.42 4.38 9.12
N PRO A 476 35.70 5.35 10.01
CA PRO A 476 35.29 6.73 9.82
C PRO A 476 36.06 7.37 8.66
N CYS A 477 35.53 8.47 8.11
CA CYS A 477 36.28 9.38 7.23
C CYS A 477 36.62 10.64 8.03
N HIS A 478 37.87 11.07 8.03
CA HIS A 478 38.33 12.18 8.86
C HIS A 478 38.29 13.53 8.15
N VAL A 479 38.14 14.61 8.92
CA VAL A 479 38.27 16.00 8.44
C VAL A 479 39.68 16.20 7.87
N GLY A 480 39.76 16.81 6.70
CA GLY A 480 41.00 16.99 5.94
C GLY A 480 41.39 15.80 5.05
N SER A 481 40.83 14.61 5.23
CA SER A 481 41.02 13.49 4.30
C SER A 481 40.24 13.69 2.99
N VAL A 482 40.68 13.01 1.94
CA VAL A 482 39.97 12.91 0.66
C VAL A 482 39.15 11.62 0.63
N VAL A 483 37.83 11.75 0.54
CA VAL A 483 36.91 10.61 0.39
C VAL A 483 36.67 10.34 -1.09
N ILE A 484 37.14 9.19 -1.56
CA ILE A 484 37.02 8.70 -2.94
C ILE A 484 35.87 7.70 -3.01
N ILE A 485 34.89 8.01 -3.83
CA ILE A 485 33.66 7.24 -4.02
C ILE A 485 33.62 6.76 -5.46
N ALA A 486 33.67 5.45 -5.66
CA ALA A 486 33.58 4.82 -6.96
C ALA A 486 32.24 4.08 -7.10
N ALA A 487 31.47 4.42 -8.12
CA ALA A 487 30.17 3.82 -8.42
C ALA A 487 30.14 3.18 -9.82
N MET A 488 29.37 2.10 -9.98
CA MET A 488 29.23 1.37 -11.25
C MET A 488 27.88 0.64 -11.29
N VAL A 489 27.21 0.61 -12.45
CA VAL A 489 26.03 -0.23 -12.66
C VAL A 489 26.44 -1.70 -12.71
N ASN A 490 25.96 -2.50 -11.76
CA ASN A 490 26.25 -3.95 -11.68
C ASN A 490 25.29 -4.80 -12.53
N ARG A 491 24.03 -4.36 -12.63
CA ARG A 491 22.93 -5.11 -13.24
C ARG A 491 21.79 -4.19 -13.62
N THR A 492 21.12 -4.49 -14.73
CA THR A 492 19.87 -3.84 -15.13
C THR A 492 18.70 -4.83 -15.13
N PHE A 493 17.51 -4.27 -14.91
CA PHE A 493 16.20 -4.91 -15.00
C PHE A 493 15.39 -4.18 -16.08
N ARG A 494 14.05 -4.30 -16.09
CA ARG A 494 13.20 -3.65 -17.11
C ARG A 494 13.34 -2.12 -17.11
N SER A 495 13.22 -1.48 -15.94
CA SER A 495 13.32 -0.02 -15.76
C SER A 495 14.13 0.43 -14.54
N SER A 496 14.69 -0.53 -13.81
CA SER A 496 15.55 -0.30 -12.66
C SER A 496 16.95 -0.88 -12.88
N MET A 497 17.91 -0.42 -12.09
CA MET A 497 19.29 -0.89 -12.13
C MET A 497 19.89 -0.92 -10.73
N GLU A 498 20.73 -1.91 -10.46
CA GLU A 498 21.56 -1.98 -9.25
C GLU A 498 22.89 -1.27 -9.52
N VAL A 499 23.23 -0.31 -8.68
CA VAL A 499 24.51 0.41 -8.68
C VAL A 499 25.31 -0.01 -7.46
N GLY A 500 26.50 -0.55 -7.66
CA GLY A 500 27.45 -0.83 -6.58
C GLY A 500 28.35 0.37 -6.32
N VAL A 501 28.55 0.70 -5.05
CA VAL A 501 29.41 1.80 -4.60
C VAL A 501 30.48 1.29 -3.63
N ARG A 502 31.71 1.79 -3.79
CA ARG A 502 32.83 1.59 -2.87
C ARG A 502 33.36 2.95 -2.44
N VAL A 503 33.43 3.17 -1.13
CA VAL A 503 34.00 4.37 -0.51
C VAL A 503 35.35 4.03 0.10
N GLU A 504 36.33 4.89 -0.17
CA GLU A 504 37.66 4.87 0.42
C GLU A 504 38.03 6.26 0.92
N GLU A 505 38.77 6.32 2.02
CA GLU A 505 39.45 7.52 2.51
C GLU A 505 40.92 7.48 2.06
N GLU A 506 41.47 8.63 1.70
CA GLU A 506 42.89 8.88 1.48
C GLU A 506 43.37 10.04 2.35
N ASP A 507 44.41 9.85 3.15
CA ASP A 507 45.10 10.96 3.82
C ASP A 507 46.03 11.65 2.79
N PRO A 508 45.77 12.92 2.41
CA PRO A 508 46.53 13.61 1.36
C PRO A 508 48.00 13.87 1.75
N ARG A 509 48.39 13.71 3.02
CA ARG A 509 49.77 13.91 3.49
C ARG A 509 50.62 12.64 3.37
N THR A 510 49.99 11.47 3.41
CA THR A 510 50.68 10.16 3.44
C THR A 510 50.36 9.29 2.22
N GLY A 511 49.29 9.60 1.48
CA GLY A 511 48.75 8.75 0.40
C GLY A 511 48.13 7.43 0.90
N ALA A 512 48.00 7.24 2.21
CA ALA A 512 47.45 6.02 2.78
C ALA A 512 45.95 5.92 2.47
N ARG A 513 45.55 4.82 1.82
CA ARG A 513 44.14 4.55 1.44
C ARG A 513 43.48 3.49 2.30
N HIS A 514 42.24 3.75 2.70
CA HIS A 514 41.48 2.94 3.63
C HIS A 514 40.04 2.73 3.15
N HIS A 515 39.54 1.50 3.18
CA HIS A 515 38.16 1.23 2.78
C HIS A 515 37.19 1.53 3.93
N CYS A 516 36.24 2.44 3.70
CA CYS A 516 35.30 2.92 4.72
C CYS A 516 33.97 2.17 4.67
N CYS A 517 33.33 2.06 3.51
CA CYS A 517 32.09 1.29 3.35
C CYS A 517 31.83 0.87 1.88
N SER A 518 31.00 -0.15 1.70
CA SER A 518 30.38 -0.50 0.41
C SER A 518 28.87 -0.38 0.53
N ALA A 519 28.21 0.11 -0.52
CA ALA A 519 26.77 0.26 -0.59
C ALA A 519 26.24 -0.26 -1.94
N TYR A 520 24.96 -0.62 -1.97
CA TYR A 520 24.24 -1.00 -3.18
C TYR A 520 22.92 -0.23 -3.23
N LEU A 521 22.63 0.39 -4.37
CA LEU A 521 21.48 1.27 -4.55
C LEU A 521 20.69 0.82 -5.77
N THR A 522 19.37 0.71 -5.64
CA THR A 522 18.48 0.48 -6.77
C THR A 522 17.99 1.83 -7.28
N PHE A 523 18.35 2.19 -8.51
CA PHE A 523 17.81 3.36 -9.21
C PHE A 523 16.71 2.94 -10.18
N VAL A 524 15.68 3.77 -10.33
CA VAL A 524 14.67 3.67 -11.39
C VAL A 524 14.91 4.78 -12.40
N ALA A 525 14.98 4.41 -13.68
CA ALA A 525 15.12 5.36 -14.78
C ALA A 525 13.75 5.94 -15.15
N LEU A 526 13.70 7.25 -15.29
CA LEU A 526 12.50 8.03 -15.56
C LEU A 526 12.67 8.88 -16.81
N SER A 527 11.58 9.12 -17.53
CA SER A 527 11.57 9.97 -18.71
C SER A 527 11.96 11.41 -18.37
N ARG A 528 12.65 12.10 -19.29
CA ARG A 528 12.72 13.56 -19.23
C ARG A 528 11.30 14.06 -19.49
N LYS A 529 10.79 14.94 -18.60
CA LYS A 529 9.45 15.56 -18.63
C LYS A 529 8.78 15.45 -19.99
N ASP A 530 7.65 14.75 -20.03
CA ASP A 530 6.75 14.76 -21.19
C ASP A 530 6.52 16.22 -21.63
N PRO A 531 6.63 16.55 -22.94
CA PRO A 531 6.24 17.86 -23.46
C PRO A 531 4.85 18.35 -22.99
N ALA A 532 3.94 17.44 -22.64
CA ALA A 532 2.61 17.74 -22.07
C ALA A 532 2.60 18.00 -20.54
N GLY A 533 3.73 17.94 -19.85
CA GLY A 533 3.87 18.32 -18.43
C GLY A 533 3.51 17.23 -17.39
N GLY A 534 3.23 15.99 -17.83
CA GLY A 534 2.88 14.87 -16.96
C GLY A 534 4.02 14.35 -16.05
N PRO A 535 3.71 13.44 -15.10
CA PRO A 535 4.71 12.84 -14.23
C PRO A 535 5.69 11.96 -15.03
N PRO A 536 6.98 11.87 -14.64
CA PRO A 536 7.97 11.08 -15.36
C PRO A 536 7.64 9.59 -15.40
N THR A 537 7.51 9.03 -16.61
CA THR A 537 7.25 7.59 -16.84
C THR A 537 8.52 6.75 -16.70
N ARG A 538 8.40 5.46 -16.37
CA ARG A 538 9.55 4.54 -16.24
C ARG A 538 10.15 4.20 -17.61
N LEU A 539 11.44 4.46 -17.81
CA LEU A 539 12.15 4.14 -19.06
C LEU A 539 12.56 2.67 -19.12
N ALA A 540 12.43 2.05 -20.29
CA ALA A 540 13.06 0.75 -20.56
C ALA A 540 14.59 0.91 -20.66
N LEU A 541 15.34 0.01 -20.04
CA LEU A 541 16.80 0.08 -19.96
C LEU A 541 17.49 -0.94 -20.87
N PRO A 542 18.63 -0.58 -21.50
CA PRO A 542 19.52 -1.55 -22.14
C PRO A 542 20.00 -2.63 -21.17
N LYS A 543 20.42 -3.78 -21.71
CA LYS A 543 21.10 -4.82 -20.93
C LYS A 543 22.52 -4.39 -20.60
N ALA A 544 22.84 -4.34 -19.31
CA ALA A 544 24.22 -4.24 -18.84
C ALA A 544 24.87 -5.63 -18.82
N ALA A 545 26.12 -5.74 -19.26
CA ALA A 545 26.85 -7.00 -19.27
C ALA A 545 26.90 -7.63 -17.87
N ARG A 546 26.33 -8.83 -17.69
CA ARG A 546 26.15 -9.44 -16.36
C ARG A 546 27.48 -9.82 -15.72
N ARG A 547 27.70 -9.38 -14.48
CA ARG A 547 28.75 -9.97 -13.62
C ARG A 547 28.36 -11.42 -13.29
N ARG A 548 29.29 -12.37 -13.44
CA ARG A 548 29.07 -13.82 -13.27
C ARG A 548 29.00 -14.27 -11.79
N ASP A 549 28.45 -13.43 -10.92
CA ASP A 549 28.45 -13.58 -9.47
C ASP A 549 27.12 -14.12 -8.93
N ALA A 550 27.13 -15.32 -8.32
CA ALA A 550 26.01 -15.84 -7.52
C ALA A 550 25.59 -14.87 -6.38
N ARG A 551 26.49 -13.97 -6.00
CA ARG A 551 26.28 -12.90 -5.02
C ARG A 551 25.22 -11.87 -5.44
N LEU A 552 24.96 -11.70 -6.75
CA LEU A 552 23.88 -10.84 -7.25
C LEU A 552 22.50 -11.51 -7.10
N ALA A 553 22.40 -12.82 -7.35
CA ALA A 553 21.15 -13.56 -7.16
C ALA A 553 20.74 -13.66 -5.69
N ALA A 554 21.70 -13.88 -4.78
CA ALA A 554 21.44 -13.89 -3.34
C ALA A 554 20.87 -12.56 -2.81
N ARG A 555 21.28 -11.42 -3.39
CA ARG A 555 20.75 -10.10 -3.04
C ARG A 555 19.35 -9.84 -3.56
N GLU A 556 19.05 -10.33 -4.76
CA GLU A 556 17.72 -10.25 -5.35
C GLU A 556 16.68 -10.95 -4.46
N HIS A 557 17.00 -12.15 -3.93
CA HIS A 557 16.18 -12.82 -2.93
C HIS A 557 16.03 -12.03 -1.62
N LEU A 558 17.13 -11.51 -1.06
CA LEU A 558 17.11 -10.69 0.16
C LEU A 558 16.22 -9.45 0.00
N ARG A 559 16.30 -8.75 -1.14
CA ARG A 559 15.47 -7.58 -1.44
C ARG A 559 13.98 -7.95 -1.47
N CYS A 560 13.60 -9.00 -2.19
CA CYS A 560 12.20 -9.43 -2.26
C CYS A 560 11.64 -9.84 -0.88
N SER A 561 12.44 -10.48 -0.01
CA SER A 561 12.00 -10.76 1.37
C SER A 561 11.87 -9.51 2.24
N LEU A 562 12.70 -8.48 2.03
CA LEU A 562 12.67 -7.24 2.82
C LEU A 562 11.55 -6.28 2.36
N GLU A 563 11.21 -6.24 1.07
CA GLU A 563 10.03 -5.54 0.56
C GLU A 563 8.73 -6.12 1.17
N GLN A 564 8.66 -7.44 1.39
CA GLN A 564 7.53 -8.08 2.08
C GLN A 564 7.44 -7.68 3.57
N VAL A 565 8.56 -7.61 4.29
CA VAL A 565 8.58 -7.21 5.71
C VAL A 565 8.27 -5.72 5.91
N ALA A 566 8.72 -4.85 5.00
CA ALA A 566 8.44 -3.41 5.05
C ALA A 566 6.94 -3.08 4.91
N LEU A 567 6.17 -3.96 4.26
CA LEU A 567 4.71 -3.85 4.12
C LEU A 567 3.94 -4.34 5.36
N GLN A 568 4.53 -5.22 6.18
CA GLN A 568 3.86 -5.80 7.36
C GLN A 568 3.83 -4.88 8.59
N GLY A 569 4.73 -3.89 8.66
CA GLY A 569 5.05 -3.14 9.89
C GLY A 569 4.19 -1.92 10.24
N THR A 570 2.97 -1.77 9.71
CA THR A 570 2.15 -0.54 9.83
C THR A 570 1.93 -0.09 11.28
N GLU A 571 1.67 -1.04 12.20
CA GLU A 571 1.48 -0.77 13.64
C GLU A 571 2.77 -0.33 14.35
N LEU A 572 3.94 -0.70 13.81
CA LEU A 572 5.25 -0.41 14.41
C LEU A 572 5.79 0.97 14.01
N ARG A 573 5.21 1.65 13.01
CA ARG A 573 5.68 2.96 12.53
C ARG A 573 5.56 4.07 13.58
N LEU A 574 6.41 5.09 13.46
CA LEU A 574 6.29 6.32 14.26
C LEU A 574 5.32 7.27 13.54
N ARG A 575 4.40 7.86 14.31
CA ARG A 575 3.32 8.72 13.79
C ARG A 575 3.68 10.20 14.06
N PRO A 576 3.65 11.05 13.01
CA PRO A 576 4.16 12.40 13.11
C PRO A 576 3.41 13.22 14.17
N ILE A 577 4.16 14.02 14.93
CA ILE A 577 3.68 14.79 16.09
C ILE A 577 2.56 15.80 15.76
N THR A 578 2.36 16.13 14.48
CA THR A 578 1.28 16.99 13.97
C THR A 578 -0.14 16.55 14.38
N HIS A 579 -0.30 15.36 14.98
CA HIS A 579 -1.57 14.80 15.44
C HIS A 579 -1.76 14.69 16.96
N LEU A 580 -0.79 15.10 17.80
CA LEU A 580 -0.92 15.03 19.26
C LEU A 580 -1.40 16.36 19.86
N SER A 581 -2.70 16.46 20.15
CA SER A 581 -3.26 17.62 20.85
C SER A 581 -2.86 17.66 22.34
N GLY A 582 -2.25 18.77 22.77
CA GLY A 582 -2.06 19.09 24.19
C GLY A 582 -0.80 18.54 24.88
N GLN A 583 0.12 17.91 24.16
CA GLN A 583 1.42 17.48 24.70
C GLN A 583 2.55 18.44 24.25
N PRO A 584 3.63 18.62 25.04
CA PRO A 584 4.83 19.33 24.58
C PRO A 584 5.45 18.65 23.34
N THR A 585 5.73 19.43 22.29
CA THR A 585 6.39 18.93 21.06
C THR A 585 7.82 18.44 21.27
N LEU A 586 8.43 18.76 22.41
CA LEU A 586 9.74 18.26 22.84
C LEU A 586 9.59 17.64 24.24
N PRO A 587 9.95 16.36 24.45
CA PRO A 587 9.93 15.78 25.79
C PRO A 587 11.03 16.39 26.67
N PRO A 588 10.88 16.34 28.00
CA PRO A 588 11.81 16.96 28.93
C PRO A 588 13.22 16.38 28.82
N ALA A 589 14.23 17.24 29.07
CA ALA A 589 15.63 16.83 29.01
C ALA A 589 15.95 15.74 30.06
N LEU A 590 16.27 14.54 29.58
CA LEU A 590 16.78 13.44 30.41
C LEU A 590 17.99 13.90 31.23
N ARG A 591 17.90 13.74 32.56
CA ARG A 591 18.97 13.97 33.54
C ARG A 591 19.35 12.65 34.19
N VAL A 592 20.65 12.42 34.33
CA VAL A 592 21.20 11.33 35.16
C VAL A 592 20.98 11.71 36.63
N ALA A 593 20.36 10.83 37.41
CA ALA A 593 20.16 11.06 38.84
C ALA A 593 21.51 11.05 39.60
N PRO A 594 21.83 12.07 40.42
CA PRO A 594 23.04 12.05 41.24
C PRO A 594 23.02 10.89 42.23
N GLY A 595 24.17 10.23 42.44
CA GLY A 595 24.34 9.18 43.45
C GLY A 595 23.94 7.75 43.03
N ARG A 596 23.83 7.45 41.73
CA ARG A 596 23.59 6.08 41.20
C ARG A 596 24.71 5.58 40.29
N GLU A 597 25.96 5.64 40.76
CA GLU A 597 27.09 5.07 40.02
C GLU A 597 26.90 3.55 39.82
N GLY A 598 27.05 3.07 38.59
CA GLY A 598 27.01 1.64 38.25
C GLY A 598 25.62 1.02 38.00
N ARG A 599 24.51 1.76 38.11
CA ARG A 599 23.16 1.24 37.75
C ARG A 599 22.50 2.09 36.66
N LYS A 600 22.09 1.45 35.56
CA LYS A 600 21.38 2.13 34.47
C LYS A 600 20.02 2.67 34.93
N GLN A 601 19.69 3.86 34.46
CA GLN A 601 18.43 4.53 34.75
C GLN A 601 17.39 4.13 33.69
N LEU A 602 16.31 3.48 34.12
CA LEU A 602 15.17 3.15 33.26
C LEU A 602 14.46 4.43 32.79
N ILE A 603 14.19 4.50 31.49
CA ILE A 603 13.45 5.59 30.83
C ILE A 603 12.48 5.04 29.79
N PRO A 604 11.28 5.61 29.62
CA PRO A 604 10.39 5.21 28.54
C PRO A 604 10.90 5.70 27.17
N PRO A 605 10.72 4.93 26.08
CA PRO A 605 11.20 5.30 24.75
C PRO A 605 10.64 6.64 24.24
N SER A 606 9.45 7.04 24.69
CA SER A 606 8.80 8.33 24.43
C SER A 606 9.69 9.56 24.72
N LEU A 607 10.55 9.51 25.75
CA LEU A 607 11.47 10.61 26.07
C LEU A 607 12.64 10.74 25.08
N THR A 608 12.89 9.71 24.28
CA THR A 608 13.97 9.68 23.28
C THR A 608 13.55 10.28 21.93
N CYS A 609 12.25 10.45 21.68
CA CYS A 609 11.71 10.81 20.36
C CYS A 609 12.19 12.17 19.85
N ALA A 610 12.96 12.16 18.76
CA ALA A 610 13.40 13.35 18.04
C ALA A 610 12.56 13.59 16.78
N HIS A 611 12.43 14.86 16.41
CA HIS A 611 11.61 15.32 15.30
C HIS A 611 12.35 16.42 14.56
N THR A 612 12.44 16.30 13.24
CA THR A 612 12.93 17.39 12.38
C THR A 612 11.97 17.62 11.22
N THR A 613 11.79 18.89 10.87
CA THR A 613 10.92 19.31 9.76
C THR A 613 11.77 20.07 8.74
N HIS A 614 11.68 19.67 7.48
CA HIS A 614 12.48 20.23 6.39
C HIS A 614 11.60 20.56 5.20
N MET A 615 11.74 21.77 4.65
CA MET A 615 11.13 22.11 3.36
C MET A 615 12.01 21.60 2.21
N VAL A 616 11.43 20.99 1.19
CA VAL A 616 12.18 20.57 0.00
C VAL A 616 12.42 21.79 -0.90
N LEU A 617 13.62 22.36 -0.80
CA LEU A 617 14.10 23.43 -1.65
C LEU A 617 14.61 22.88 -3.01
N PRO A 618 14.70 23.71 -4.07
CA PRO A 618 15.18 23.28 -5.39
C PRO A 618 16.53 22.55 -5.37
N GLN A 619 17.46 22.97 -4.52
CA GLN A 619 18.78 22.35 -4.34
C GLN A 619 18.74 20.93 -3.75
N HIS A 620 17.63 20.54 -3.11
CA HIS A 620 17.43 19.20 -2.54
C HIS A 620 16.93 18.19 -3.59
N ALA A 621 16.60 18.65 -4.80
CA ALA A 621 15.92 17.88 -5.83
C ALA A 621 16.66 17.86 -7.17
N ASN A 622 16.33 16.87 -7.98
CA ASN A 622 16.80 16.74 -9.35
C ASN A 622 16.03 17.66 -10.31
N SER A 623 16.44 17.68 -11.59
CA SER A 623 15.85 18.53 -12.64
C SER A 623 14.39 18.23 -13.00
N ILE A 624 13.79 17.18 -12.45
CA ILE A 624 12.35 16.85 -12.58
C ILE A 624 11.58 17.15 -11.27
N GLY A 625 12.22 17.81 -10.31
CA GLY A 625 11.62 18.28 -9.06
C GLY A 625 11.44 17.21 -8.00
N ILE A 626 12.09 16.05 -8.11
CA ILE A 626 12.05 14.96 -7.10
C ILE A 626 13.30 15.03 -6.21
N THR A 627 13.13 14.94 -4.90
CA THR A 627 14.20 14.98 -3.90
C THR A 627 15.23 13.87 -4.12
N PHE A 628 16.53 14.17 -3.92
CA PHE A 628 17.58 13.15 -3.94
C PHE A 628 17.48 12.21 -2.74
N GLY A 629 17.62 10.89 -2.97
CA GLY A 629 17.61 9.90 -1.88
C GLY A 629 18.68 10.17 -0.84
N GLY A 630 19.85 10.64 -1.27
CA GLY A 630 20.97 11.05 -0.41
C GLY A 630 20.64 12.22 0.52
N GLN A 631 19.83 13.17 0.05
CA GLN A 631 19.39 14.30 0.89
C GLN A 631 18.38 13.84 1.95
N VAL A 632 17.49 12.91 1.58
CA VAL A 632 16.54 12.29 2.50
C VAL A 632 17.24 11.44 3.56
N MET A 633 18.22 10.62 3.16
CA MET A 633 19.05 9.83 4.10
C MET A 633 19.83 10.73 5.06
N ARG A 634 20.31 11.90 4.62
CA ARG A 634 20.98 12.88 5.49
C ARG A 634 20.04 13.42 6.57
N TRP A 635 18.78 13.74 6.23
CA TRP A 635 17.79 14.18 7.24
C TRP A 635 17.38 13.05 8.19
N MET A 636 17.19 11.83 7.68
CA MET A 636 16.95 10.63 8.51
C MET A 636 18.07 10.43 9.54
N GLU A 637 19.33 10.46 9.10
CA GLU A 637 20.49 10.25 9.99
C GLU A 637 20.65 11.39 11.02
N GLN A 638 20.43 12.65 10.61
CA GLN A 638 20.41 13.78 11.54
C GLN A 638 19.35 13.64 12.64
N CYS A 639 18.12 13.24 12.29
CA CYS A 639 17.07 13.00 13.29
C CYS A 639 17.42 11.83 14.23
N ALA A 640 17.98 10.75 13.69
CA ALA A 640 18.44 9.61 14.50
C ALA A 640 19.59 9.97 15.46
N PHE A 641 20.52 10.80 15.01
CA PHE A 641 21.61 11.33 15.84
C PHE A 641 21.07 12.18 17.00
N ILE A 642 20.05 13.02 16.75
CA ILE A 642 19.38 13.80 17.81
C ILE A 642 18.71 12.86 18.82
N ALA A 643 18.00 11.81 18.38
CA ALA A 643 17.38 10.84 19.28
C ALA A 643 18.42 10.11 20.16
N ALA A 644 19.51 9.61 19.55
CA ALA A 644 20.60 8.96 20.26
C ALA A 644 21.32 9.90 21.25
N SER A 645 21.46 11.19 20.93
CA SER A 645 22.15 12.18 21.79
C SER A 645 21.48 12.38 23.15
N ARG A 646 20.16 12.13 23.22
CA ARG A 646 19.38 12.28 24.46
C ARG A 646 19.71 11.22 25.50
N VAL A 647 20.11 10.02 25.06
CA VAL A 647 20.51 8.91 25.94
C VAL A 647 22.03 8.86 26.14
N ALA A 648 22.83 9.15 25.12
CA ALA A 648 24.30 9.02 25.20
C ALA A 648 25.03 10.09 26.05
N ARG A 649 24.31 11.10 26.55
CA ARG A 649 24.74 12.20 27.46
C ARG A 649 26.21 12.15 27.93
N GLY A 650 27.06 12.92 27.24
CA GLY A 650 28.48 13.09 27.59
C GLY A 650 29.44 12.33 26.66
N GLY A 651 28.96 11.34 25.92
CA GLY A 651 29.67 10.77 24.77
C GLY A 651 29.47 11.57 23.48
N PHE A 652 30.48 11.54 22.62
CA PHE A 652 30.32 11.87 21.20
C PHE A 652 29.65 10.72 20.47
N LEU A 653 29.00 10.99 19.35
CA LEU A 653 28.25 9.98 18.60
C LEU A 653 28.86 9.68 17.24
N LEU A 654 28.84 8.41 16.87
CA LEU A 654 29.26 7.91 15.55
C LEU A 654 28.18 6.98 14.96
N THR A 655 27.79 7.24 13.71
CA THR A 655 26.88 6.37 12.95
C THR A 655 27.64 5.16 12.45
N ALA A 656 27.30 3.96 12.93
CA ALA A 656 28.01 2.71 12.59
C ALA A 656 27.33 1.91 11.47
N ALA A 657 26.00 2.00 11.36
CA ALA A 657 25.25 1.39 10.28
C ALA A 657 23.90 2.09 10.05
N MET A 658 23.39 1.97 8.84
CA MET A 658 21.99 2.25 8.49
C MET A 658 21.44 1.02 7.78
N ASP A 659 20.31 0.48 8.27
CA ASP A 659 19.63 -0.67 7.66
C ASP A 659 19.05 -0.29 6.28
N SER A 660 18.57 -1.29 5.52
CA SER A 660 18.02 -1.07 4.18
C SER A 660 16.80 -0.16 4.17
N ILE A 661 16.72 0.74 3.19
CA ILE A 661 15.66 1.75 3.04
C ILE A 661 14.95 1.55 1.71
N SER A 662 13.63 1.55 1.72
CA SER A 662 12.78 1.58 0.51
C SER A 662 11.99 2.88 0.45
N PHE A 663 12.17 3.66 -0.61
CA PHE A 663 11.46 4.92 -0.83
C PHE A 663 10.12 4.64 -1.53
N LEU A 664 9.07 4.47 -0.74
CA LEU A 664 7.73 4.12 -1.21
C LEU A 664 7.09 5.27 -2.00
N ASN A 665 7.22 6.50 -1.49
CA ASN A 665 6.65 7.70 -2.11
C ASN A 665 7.74 8.80 -2.25
N PRO A 666 7.97 9.33 -3.46
CA PRO A 666 8.96 10.38 -3.67
C PRO A 666 8.42 11.75 -3.22
N THR A 667 9.20 12.51 -2.47
CA THR A 667 8.93 13.92 -2.16
C THR A 667 9.40 14.82 -3.31
N ARG A 668 8.81 16.02 -3.42
CA ARG A 668 9.08 17.01 -4.47
C ARG A 668 9.42 18.37 -3.88
N VAL A 669 10.03 19.22 -4.70
CA VAL A 669 10.23 20.65 -4.37
C VAL A 669 8.90 21.29 -3.97
N GLY A 670 8.89 21.96 -2.82
CA GLY A 670 7.68 22.54 -2.20
C GLY A 670 7.00 21.64 -1.17
N ASP A 671 7.27 20.32 -1.14
CA ASP A 671 6.76 19.46 -0.06
C ASP A 671 7.46 19.82 1.28
N THR A 672 6.73 19.66 2.39
CA THR A 672 7.28 19.62 3.74
C THR A 672 7.57 18.17 4.11
N VAL A 673 8.74 17.91 4.70
CA VAL A 673 9.19 16.59 5.11
C VAL A 673 9.33 16.56 6.62
N TYR A 674 8.66 15.59 7.24
CA TYR A 674 8.73 15.30 8.67
C TYR A 674 9.53 14.03 8.88
N VAL A 675 10.58 14.12 9.68
CA VAL A 675 11.42 12.99 10.08
C VAL A 675 11.23 12.77 11.57
N GLU A 676 10.85 11.56 11.95
CA GLU A 676 10.67 11.18 13.35
C GLU A 676 11.61 10.02 13.68
N GLY A 677 12.33 10.11 14.80
CA GLY A 677 13.26 9.09 15.28
C GLY A 677 13.03 8.73 16.74
N GLN A 678 12.87 7.45 17.06
CA GLN A 678 12.73 6.93 18.43
C GLN A 678 13.77 5.85 18.69
N VAL A 679 14.42 5.88 19.86
CA VAL A 679 15.34 4.82 20.29
C VAL A 679 14.57 3.54 20.58
N THR A 680 14.86 2.46 19.85
CA THR A 680 14.21 1.15 20.01
C THR A 680 14.96 0.19 20.93
N ALA A 681 16.29 0.34 21.04
CA ALA A 681 17.12 -0.45 21.95
C ALA A 681 18.42 0.28 22.32
N ILE A 682 18.92 -0.01 23.52
CA ILE A 682 20.24 0.42 24.00
C ILE A 682 21.07 -0.83 24.31
N PHE A 683 22.25 -0.92 23.71
CA PHE A 683 23.10 -2.10 23.66
C PHE A 683 24.49 -1.79 24.21
N GLY A 684 24.53 -1.46 25.50
CA GLY A 684 25.76 -0.98 26.15
C GLY A 684 26.14 0.40 25.63
N SER A 685 27.13 0.45 24.73
CA SER A 685 27.62 1.69 24.08
C SER A 685 26.95 2.02 22.74
N SER A 686 26.07 1.16 22.21
CA SER A 686 25.35 1.41 20.95
C SER A 686 23.85 1.54 21.14
N VAL A 687 23.21 2.22 20.19
CA VAL A 687 21.79 2.59 20.21
C VAL A 687 21.20 2.22 18.86
N GLU A 688 20.09 1.48 18.84
CA GLU A 688 19.26 1.38 17.65
C GLU A 688 18.16 2.44 17.69
N VAL A 689 18.00 3.16 16.58
CA VAL A 689 16.98 4.19 16.40
C VAL A 689 16.13 3.82 15.21
N MET A 690 14.82 3.67 15.42
CA MET A 690 13.84 3.58 14.35
C MET A 690 13.53 4.98 13.83
N ILE A 691 13.41 5.12 12.52
CA ILE A 691 13.16 6.38 11.82
C ILE A 691 11.96 6.18 10.90
N SER A 692 10.95 7.05 10.98
CA SER A 692 9.85 7.11 10.02
C SER A 692 9.85 8.46 9.31
N LEU A 693 9.66 8.41 7.99
CA LEU A 693 9.68 9.58 7.11
C LEU A 693 8.29 9.83 6.51
N TRP A 694 7.82 11.05 6.66
CA TRP A 694 6.54 11.51 6.12
C TRP A 694 6.75 12.76 5.25
N GLY A 695 6.01 12.87 4.16
CA GLY A 695 5.93 14.06 3.32
C GLY A 695 4.53 14.65 3.40
N GLU A 696 4.40 15.95 3.20
CA GLU A 696 3.15 16.67 3.05
C GLU A 696 3.30 17.66 1.90
N THR A 697 2.31 17.73 1.01
CA THR A 697 2.24 18.81 0.01
C THR A 697 1.39 19.95 0.61
N PRO A 698 1.97 21.12 0.93
CA PRO A 698 1.28 22.16 1.72
C PRO A 698 -0.04 22.65 1.11
N ASP A 699 -0.09 22.78 -0.22
CA ASP A 699 -1.30 23.20 -0.96
C ASP A 699 -2.48 22.21 -0.83
N VAL A 700 -2.18 20.96 -0.46
CA VAL A 700 -3.15 19.86 -0.34
C VAL A 700 -3.43 19.50 1.12
N GLY A 701 -2.48 19.78 2.03
CA GLY A 701 -2.60 19.49 3.47
C GLY A 701 -2.67 17.99 3.80
N VAL A 702 -2.22 17.11 2.90
CA VAL A 702 -2.26 15.66 3.09
C VAL A 702 -0.86 15.09 3.27
N MET A 703 -0.67 14.40 4.40
CA MET A 703 0.54 13.64 4.71
C MET A 703 0.56 12.29 4.00
N PHE A 704 1.75 11.85 3.58
CA PHE A 704 2.00 10.54 2.97
C PHE A 704 3.31 9.93 3.53
N HIS A 705 3.28 8.63 3.81
CA HIS A 705 4.47 7.91 4.27
C HIS A 705 5.46 7.71 3.12
N CYS A 706 6.71 8.06 3.36
CA CYS A 706 7.78 8.00 2.34
C CYS A 706 8.68 6.78 2.51
N GLY A 707 8.88 6.30 3.73
CA GLY A 707 9.68 5.13 4.06
C GLY A 707 10.05 5.07 5.55
N ASP A 708 10.47 3.89 6.01
CA ASP A 708 11.04 3.68 7.34
C ASP A 708 12.50 3.22 7.21
N ALA A 709 13.30 3.50 8.23
CA ALA A 709 14.69 3.09 8.32
C ALA A 709 15.07 2.80 9.78
N TYR A 710 16.21 2.13 9.97
CA TYR A 710 16.82 1.94 11.29
C TYR A 710 18.30 2.37 11.22
N ALA A 711 18.76 3.11 12.22
CA ALA A 711 20.16 3.51 12.35
C ALA A 711 20.77 2.91 13.62
N THR A 712 22.02 2.47 13.52
CA THR A 712 22.85 2.07 14.67
C THR A 712 23.86 3.18 14.95
N VAL A 713 23.72 3.85 16.09
CA VAL A 713 24.58 4.94 16.54
C VAL A 713 25.37 4.49 17.77
N VAL A 714 26.58 5.02 17.96
CA VAL A 714 27.55 4.57 18.98
C VAL A 714 28.01 5.75 19.81
N SER A 715 27.97 5.62 21.13
CA SER A 715 28.57 6.57 22.07
C SER A 715 30.07 6.27 22.25
N VAL A 716 30.91 7.30 22.09
CA VAL A 716 32.37 7.23 22.26
C VAL A 716 32.92 8.42 23.07
N ASN A 717 34.09 8.25 23.69
CA ASN A 717 34.79 9.30 24.44
C ASN A 717 35.70 10.16 23.53
N PRO A 718 36.39 11.21 24.03
CA PRO A 718 37.34 11.99 23.22
C PRO A 718 38.46 11.15 22.58
N GLN A 719 38.85 10.05 23.23
CA GLN A 719 39.82 9.07 22.72
C GLN A 719 39.19 8.03 21.77
N LYS A 720 37.98 8.33 21.27
CA LYS A 720 37.17 7.53 20.34
C LYS A 720 36.90 6.09 20.79
N LYS A 721 37.03 5.75 22.08
CA LYS A 721 36.66 4.45 22.65
C LYS A 721 35.17 4.42 23.02
N PRO A 722 34.47 3.27 22.96
CA PRO A 722 33.05 3.21 23.32
C PRO A 722 32.80 3.56 24.77
N VAL A 723 31.69 4.25 25.04
CA VAL A 723 31.23 4.61 26.38
C VAL A 723 29.89 3.95 26.64
N ASP A 724 29.75 3.28 27.78
CA ASP A 724 28.49 2.67 28.18
C ASP A 724 27.42 3.74 28.44
N ILE A 725 26.21 3.51 27.93
CA ILE A 725 25.11 4.47 28.00
C ILE A 725 24.39 4.30 29.34
N PRO A 726 24.21 5.39 30.14
CA PRO A 726 23.74 5.30 31.53
C PRO A 726 22.22 5.04 31.65
N PHE A 727 21.51 4.83 30.54
CA PHE A 727 20.08 4.58 30.50
C PHE A 727 19.76 3.21 29.90
N GLU A 728 18.59 2.70 30.26
CA GLU A 728 17.99 1.46 29.74
C GLU A 728 16.52 1.75 29.42
N LEU A 729 15.95 1.09 28.40
CA LEU A 729 14.58 1.37 27.98
C LEU A 729 13.57 0.58 28.81
N ALA A 730 12.54 1.27 29.29
CA ALA A 730 11.33 0.68 29.86
C ALA A 730 10.16 0.88 28.88
N PRO A 731 9.94 -0.01 27.89
CA PRO A 731 8.84 0.12 26.94
C PRO A 731 7.48 -0.04 27.62
N GLU A 732 6.64 0.99 27.52
CA GLU A 732 5.34 1.07 28.23
C GLU A 732 4.22 0.44 27.41
N SER A 733 4.28 0.56 26.08
CA SER A 733 3.27 0.03 25.16
C SER A 733 3.67 -1.33 24.54
N GLN A 734 2.68 -2.13 24.17
CA GLN A 734 2.89 -3.40 23.44
C GLN A 734 3.68 -3.19 22.14
N THR A 735 3.44 -2.08 21.43
CA THR A 735 4.18 -1.69 20.22
C THR A 735 5.66 -1.44 20.51
N GLU A 736 6.00 -0.73 21.59
CA GLU A 736 7.40 -0.50 21.99
C GLU A 736 8.09 -1.80 22.45
N GLN A 737 7.37 -2.68 23.15
CA GLN A 737 7.89 -4.00 23.52
C GLN A 737 8.20 -4.85 22.28
N LEU A 738 7.36 -4.80 21.25
CA LEU A 738 7.60 -5.45 19.96
C LEU A 738 8.79 -4.83 19.22
N ARG A 739 8.90 -3.49 19.17
CA ARG A 739 10.08 -2.79 18.62
C ARG A 739 11.38 -3.24 19.28
N LEU A 740 11.40 -3.33 20.62
CA LEU A 740 12.57 -3.80 21.39
C LEU A 740 12.92 -5.26 21.06
N ARG A 741 11.93 -6.17 21.04
CA ARG A 741 12.14 -7.58 20.66
C ARG A 741 12.73 -7.72 19.26
N LEU A 742 12.21 -6.97 18.29
CA LEU A 742 12.73 -6.95 16.91
C LEU A 742 14.15 -6.37 16.83
N ALA A 743 14.46 -5.31 17.59
CA ALA A 743 15.81 -4.74 17.66
C ALA A 743 16.84 -5.77 18.19
N VAL A 744 16.47 -6.53 19.23
CA VAL A 744 17.30 -7.63 19.78
C VAL A 744 17.52 -8.73 18.75
N GLN A 745 16.47 -9.14 18.00
CA GLN A 745 16.59 -10.13 16.93
C GLN A 745 17.51 -9.64 15.79
N LYS A 746 17.27 -8.44 15.25
CA LYS A 746 18.13 -7.85 14.21
C LYS A 746 19.59 -7.77 14.66
N ARG A 747 19.84 -7.46 15.95
CA ARG A 747 21.19 -7.47 16.51
C ARG A 747 21.81 -8.86 16.51
N SER A 748 21.09 -9.91 16.91
CA SER A 748 21.61 -11.28 16.94
C SER A 748 21.92 -11.79 15.52
N GLU A 749 21.09 -11.48 14.53
CA GLU A 749 21.33 -11.79 13.12
C GLU A 749 22.58 -11.08 12.58
N ARG A 750 22.73 -9.77 12.85
CA ARG A 750 23.93 -8.99 12.47
C ARG A 750 25.21 -9.56 13.12
N LEU A 751 25.15 -10.00 14.38
CA LEU A 751 26.25 -10.67 15.07
C LEU A 751 26.60 -12.02 14.42
N ALA A 752 25.60 -12.87 14.13
CA ALA A 752 25.81 -14.18 13.52
C ALA A 752 26.41 -14.09 12.09
N ILE A 753 25.96 -13.10 11.29
CA ILE A 753 26.56 -12.82 9.97
C ILE A 753 28.03 -12.40 10.12
N ARG A 754 28.34 -11.56 11.12
CA ARG A 754 29.70 -11.09 11.40
C ARG A 754 30.61 -12.20 11.91
N GLU A 755 30.09 -13.15 12.69
CA GLU A 755 30.85 -14.32 13.13
C GLU A 755 31.17 -15.26 11.96
N LYS A 756 30.20 -15.56 11.09
CA LYS A 756 30.44 -16.31 9.83
C LYS A 756 31.50 -15.62 8.95
N MET A 757 31.49 -14.28 8.90
CA MET A 757 32.52 -13.49 8.23
C MET A 757 33.90 -13.59 8.90
N ARG A 758 33.96 -13.60 10.25
CA ARG A 758 35.20 -13.79 11.03
C ARG A 758 35.81 -15.17 10.82
N GLN A 759 34.98 -16.22 10.83
CA GLN A 759 35.40 -17.60 10.54
C GLN A 759 35.95 -17.71 9.10
N ARG A 760 35.24 -17.15 8.10
CA ARG A 760 35.74 -17.06 6.72
C ARG A 760 37.06 -16.29 6.59
N LYS A 761 37.30 -15.28 7.42
CA LYS A 761 38.57 -14.53 7.44
C LYS A 761 39.71 -15.33 8.08
N LYS A 762 39.44 -16.15 9.10
CA LYS A 762 40.42 -17.12 9.66
C LYS A 762 40.77 -18.23 8.67
N ILE A 763 39.79 -18.76 7.93
CA ILE A 763 40.03 -19.77 6.87
C ILE A 763 40.88 -19.20 5.72
N ARG A 764 40.82 -17.88 5.49
CA ARG A 764 41.62 -17.18 4.49
C ARG A 764 42.97 -16.70 5.02
N MET A 765 43.74 -17.61 5.63
CA MET A 765 45.20 -17.49 5.68
C MET A 765 45.80 -17.77 4.29
N SER A 766 47.03 -17.32 4.07
CA SER A 766 47.61 -17.00 2.74
C SER A 766 47.71 -18.15 1.73
N LEU A 767 47.74 -17.81 0.43
CA LEU A 767 48.25 -18.71 -0.62
C LEU A 767 49.73 -19.13 -0.39
N ASP A 768 50.48 -18.34 0.38
CA ASP A 768 51.94 -18.42 0.51
C ASP A 768 52.42 -18.87 1.91
N GLY A 769 51.55 -19.51 2.69
CA GLY A 769 51.92 -20.19 3.95
C GLY A 769 52.41 -19.36 5.17
N LEU A 770 52.50 -18.03 5.12
CA LEU A 770 53.05 -17.20 6.20
C LEU A 770 52.01 -16.35 6.96
N PRO A 771 52.17 -16.17 8.29
CA PRO A 771 51.29 -15.29 9.08
C PRO A 771 51.60 -13.82 8.78
N ARG A 772 50.58 -13.05 8.35
CA ARG A 772 50.68 -11.58 8.30
C ARG A 772 50.62 -11.00 9.72
N SER A 773 51.74 -10.50 10.20
CA SER A 773 51.81 -9.58 11.33
C SER A 773 51.45 -8.16 10.85
N ASP A 774 50.16 -7.83 10.83
CA ASP A 774 49.70 -6.45 10.66
C ASP A 774 49.96 -5.67 11.99
N SER A 775 51.22 -5.30 12.24
CA SER A 775 51.67 -4.66 13.49
C SER A 775 52.42 -3.35 13.26
N SER A 776 51.72 -2.33 12.75
CA SER A 776 52.15 -0.92 12.79
C SER A 776 51.03 0.02 12.31
N ASP A 777 50.01 0.27 13.14
CA ASP A 777 48.97 1.25 12.81
C ASP A 777 48.33 1.82 14.09
N SER A 778 48.70 3.04 14.48
CA SER A 778 48.38 3.68 15.77
C SER A 778 46.92 4.17 15.91
N SER A 779 45.98 3.45 15.29
CA SER A 779 44.55 3.76 15.17
C SER A 779 43.65 2.67 15.79
N ASP A 780 44.23 1.77 16.59
CA ASP A 780 43.53 0.60 17.11
C ASP A 780 42.35 0.91 18.04
N GLY A 781 42.37 2.01 18.80
CA GLY A 781 41.25 2.39 19.66
C GLY A 781 39.94 2.66 18.89
N GLU A 782 40.04 3.22 17.69
CA GLU A 782 38.90 3.66 16.87
C GLU A 782 38.34 2.50 16.04
N LYS A 783 39.24 1.71 15.45
CA LYS A 783 38.91 0.42 14.83
C LYS A 783 38.24 -0.48 15.84
N GLU A 784 38.77 -0.53 17.07
CA GLU A 784 38.17 -1.30 18.14
C GLU A 784 36.84 -0.70 18.57
N ALA A 785 36.63 0.62 18.57
CA ALA A 785 35.33 1.20 18.89
C ALA A 785 34.22 0.88 17.86
N MET A 786 34.48 1.03 16.55
CA MET A 786 33.52 0.58 15.52
C MET A 786 33.37 -0.95 15.48
N ARG A 787 34.36 -1.71 15.95
CA ARG A 787 34.23 -3.16 16.17
C ARG A 787 33.39 -3.50 17.40
N GLN A 788 33.59 -2.81 18.52
CA GLN A 788 32.90 -2.97 19.80
C GLN A 788 31.44 -2.53 19.71
N ALA A 789 31.13 -1.47 18.96
CA ALA A 789 29.76 -1.15 18.54
C ALA A 789 29.03 -2.34 17.91
N HIS A 790 29.77 -3.14 17.15
CA HIS A 790 29.32 -4.38 16.51
C HIS A 790 29.59 -5.66 17.34
N LEU A 791 30.09 -5.56 18.58
CA LEU A 791 30.53 -6.70 19.41
C LEU A 791 30.21 -6.56 20.92
N ALA A 792 29.57 -5.48 21.37
CA ALA A 792 29.47 -5.10 22.78
C ALA A 792 28.82 -6.18 23.67
N SER A 793 29.67 -6.85 24.44
CA SER A 793 29.45 -7.90 25.45
C SER A 793 28.49 -9.07 25.11
N PRO A 794 28.96 -10.33 25.15
CA PRO A 794 28.14 -11.52 24.88
C PRO A 794 27.26 -11.98 26.06
N SER A 795 27.34 -11.33 27.23
CA SER A 795 26.81 -11.88 28.49
C SER A 795 25.31 -11.71 28.73
N SER A 796 24.60 -10.86 27.96
CA SER A 796 23.21 -10.53 28.26
C SER A 796 22.18 -11.18 27.33
N ALA A 797 22.49 -11.54 26.08
CA ALA A 797 21.45 -11.93 25.11
C ALA A 797 20.60 -13.14 25.55
N SER A 798 21.21 -14.13 26.24
CA SER A 798 20.50 -15.26 26.85
C SER A 798 19.72 -14.86 28.09
N GLU A 799 20.29 -14.01 28.96
CA GLU A 799 19.63 -13.55 30.19
C GLU A 799 18.50 -12.57 29.92
N GLU A 800 18.62 -11.69 28.93
CA GLU A 800 17.58 -10.74 28.50
C GLU A 800 16.41 -11.47 27.84
N LEU A 801 16.67 -12.48 26.99
CA LEU A 801 15.62 -13.36 26.48
C LEU A 801 14.92 -14.11 27.63
N GLN A 802 15.67 -14.66 28.59
CA GLN A 802 15.09 -15.32 29.77
C GLN A 802 14.29 -14.35 30.67
N ARG A 803 14.78 -13.12 30.89
CA ARG A 803 14.07 -12.07 31.65
C ARG A 803 12.79 -11.61 30.92
N LEU A 804 12.84 -11.47 29.60
CA LEU A 804 11.66 -11.14 28.78
C LEU A 804 10.63 -12.28 28.77
N HIS A 805 11.06 -13.54 28.85
CA HIS A 805 10.17 -14.68 29.08
C HIS A 805 9.56 -14.70 30.49
N SER A 806 10.24 -14.16 31.51
CA SER A 806 9.71 -14.04 32.89
C SER A 806 8.82 -12.80 33.14
N LEU A 807 8.61 -11.94 32.14
CA LEU A 807 7.83 -10.70 32.24
C LEU A 807 6.49 -10.75 31.48
N SER A 808 5.97 -11.95 31.22
CA SER A 808 4.58 -12.12 30.77
C SER A 808 3.63 -12.15 31.97
N PRO A 809 2.48 -11.46 31.92
CA PRO A 809 1.26 -11.92 32.56
C PRO A 809 0.83 -13.29 32.00
#